data_AF-A0A0X3NWQ8-F1
#
_entry.id   AF-A0A0X3NWQ8-F1
#
_cell.length_a   1.000
_cell.length_b   1.000
_cell.length_c   1.000
_cell.angle_alpha   90.00
_cell.angle_beta   90.00
_cell.angle_gamma   90.00
#
_symmetry.space_group_name_H-M   'P 1'
#
loop_
_entity.id
_entity.type
_entity.pdbx_description
1 polymer ?
#
loop_
_entity_poly.entity_id
_entity_poly.type
_entity_poly.pdbx_seq_one_letter_code
_entity_poly.pdbx_strand_id
1 'polypeptide(L)'
;MSSRKAVKVEDQDSQDDEPWFLSTTGPPLMELKHMYVNLLRFFRVFPKFAVVLRSVGLFEEVVLSSNPRVALLCQFLGFLCESMVRGESEDWLPTVNDILEHFDATPRGAGSCASTAPAPSVTLPAPFVLILRMARGQPLSVDQRLRLVSCLARATALTEEDEKCLEPWLVYKLACRACLYRQPSLAADIYEQLCSLATTGRSVYWLQGLATLSRGEINLLTSVGELSTAVKNSPARPWLPRLSSTLHDASATVFKARTFFLSIGDRAVNWFQTDYLETRAAFLACLAELCLLLFHAGCSSRCARWTQLEAMKNPHVASSASSFPTKNPLIVLQTLLPAWDSLLTNLNALIQRCIDADLETLRHLKAFLEMVRFFRSTLSELSDTSSSDDSVARTSPWMRESVGANLDCLDQTDGPASDSLQILLSQFQTQFAKLSSHPVDDSITPAQLLANFTFQLSTFPVCLPRFFFKRLQSTSIRLVILPKPSSPSEPLILAQEMGLVLNVMGIVSQKSPRIDLMRRVTAAELVMTISRSASSASLSICEDSSLSNFQQTQRRVVPIQRDYFHTEFCLTFPRPLEPGSQSSSGGSRFSTSSTAELYRVFLEAFLLDANGLRWRLCGTSSEAGVGESILVRVEPRSSAPSVDFTQPVSSQNAALLKYEVVEESKTEVSCAT
;
A
#
# COMPACT_ATOMS: atom_id res chain seq x y z
N MET A 1 47.23 6.12 47.92
CA MET A 1 47.37 5.00 48.88
C MET A 1 46.05 4.25 48.84
N SER A 2 45.93 3.01 48.37
CA SER A 2 46.74 1.84 48.68
C SER A 2 46.90 0.94 47.44
N SER A 3 48.13 0.47 47.25
CA SER A 3 48.55 -0.51 46.26
C SER A 3 48.01 -1.90 46.58
N ARG A 4 47.63 -2.67 45.55
CA ARG A 4 47.94 -4.11 45.49
C ARG A 4 48.47 -4.45 44.11
N LYS A 5 49.67 -5.02 44.12
CA LYS A 5 50.44 -5.57 43.00
C LYS A 5 50.41 -7.10 43.12
N ALA A 6 50.58 -7.77 41.98
CA ALA A 6 50.75 -9.22 41.75
C ALA A 6 49.45 -10.03 41.86
N VAL A 7 49.13 -10.95 40.94
CA VAL A 7 49.99 -12.03 40.42
C VAL A 7 49.75 -12.26 38.92
N LYS A 8 50.86 -12.52 38.21
CA LYS A 8 50.93 -13.00 36.84
C LYS A 8 50.57 -14.50 36.87
N VAL A 9 49.40 -14.87 36.36
CA VAL A 9 49.09 -16.27 36.03
C VAL A 9 49.21 -16.37 34.52
N GLU A 10 50.21 -17.12 34.07
CA GLU A 10 50.28 -17.64 32.71
C GLU A 10 49.23 -18.73 32.60
N ASP A 11 48.05 -18.39 32.08
CA ASP A 11 47.09 -19.37 31.59
C ASP A 11 47.07 -19.32 30.06
N GLN A 12 47.41 -20.47 29.47
CA GLN A 12 47.08 -20.82 28.11
C GLN A 12 45.55 -20.90 28.01
N ASP A 13 44.91 -19.83 27.51
CA ASP A 13 43.56 -19.88 26.96
C ASP A 13 43.48 -18.84 25.84
N SER A 14 44.09 -19.14 24.70
CA SER A 14 43.90 -18.39 23.45
C SER A 14 42.62 -18.84 22.75
N GLN A 15 41.51 -18.86 23.49
CA GLN A 15 40.21 -19.31 22.99
C GLN A 15 39.09 -18.71 23.86
N ASP A 16 38.92 -17.39 23.84
CA ASP A 16 37.63 -16.69 24.06
C ASP A 16 37.84 -15.14 24.11
N ASP A 17 38.22 -14.53 22.99
CA ASP A 17 38.14 -13.05 22.81
C ASP A 17 36.82 -12.62 22.13
N GLU A 18 35.95 -13.57 21.74
CA GLU A 18 34.66 -13.25 21.11
C GLU A 18 33.64 -12.84 22.19
N PRO A 19 32.95 -11.69 22.06
CA PRO A 19 31.99 -11.24 23.06
C PRO A 19 30.86 -12.24 23.25
N TRP A 20 30.41 -12.42 24.49
CA TRP A 20 29.43 -13.43 24.90
C TRP A 20 28.11 -13.43 24.09
N PHE A 21 27.71 -12.28 23.52
CA PHE A 21 26.50 -12.17 22.70
C PHE A 21 26.72 -12.63 21.25
N LEU A 22 27.96 -12.70 20.77
CA LEU A 22 28.35 -13.27 19.49
C LEU A 22 28.83 -14.73 19.59
N SER A 23 29.38 -15.11 20.74
CA SER A 23 29.87 -16.46 20.98
C SER A 23 28.77 -17.51 20.91
N THR A 24 29.10 -18.67 20.34
CA THR A 24 28.19 -19.82 20.25
C THR A 24 27.80 -20.39 21.61
N THR A 25 28.64 -20.23 22.63
CA THR A 25 28.39 -20.63 24.03
C THR A 25 27.50 -19.63 24.78
N GLY A 26 27.22 -18.46 24.20
CA GLY A 26 26.28 -17.47 24.71
C GLY A 26 24.82 -17.93 24.66
N PRO A 27 23.86 -17.06 25.06
CA PRO A 27 22.45 -17.45 25.16
C PRO A 27 21.88 -17.96 23.82
N PRO A 28 20.86 -18.84 23.86
CA PRO A 28 20.13 -19.27 22.67
C PRO A 28 19.66 -18.09 21.82
N LEU A 29 19.66 -18.24 20.49
CA LEU A 29 19.33 -17.18 19.54
C LEU A 29 17.96 -16.51 19.84
N MET A 30 16.98 -17.30 20.30
CA MET A 30 15.65 -16.79 20.66
C MET A 30 15.66 -15.96 21.95
N GLU A 31 16.45 -16.34 22.95
CA GLU A 31 16.62 -15.57 24.19
C GLU A 31 17.37 -14.27 23.92
N LEU A 32 18.43 -14.33 23.11
CA LEU A 32 19.17 -13.14 22.69
C LEU A 32 18.26 -12.15 21.95
N LYS A 33 17.43 -12.65 21.03
CA LYS A 33 16.42 -11.83 20.33
C LYS A 33 15.42 -11.22 21.31
N HIS A 34 14.95 -11.99 22.30
CA HIS A 34 14.02 -11.49 23.31
C HIS A 34 14.65 -10.38 24.16
N MET A 35 15.92 -10.55 24.56
CA MET A 35 16.69 -9.53 25.26
C MET A 35 16.79 -8.24 24.45
N TYR A 36 17.18 -8.31 23.18
CA TYR A 36 17.25 -7.12 22.30
C TYR A 36 15.89 -6.42 22.13
N VAL A 37 14.79 -7.16 22.02
CA VAL A 37 13.44 -6.58 21.95
C VAL A 37 13.09 -5.84 23.24
N ASN A 38 13.42 -6.40 24.40
CA ASN A 38 13.17 -5.73 25.68
C ASN A 38 14.07 -4.51 25.89
N LEU A 39 15.33 -4.56 25.44
CA LEU A 39 16.22 -3.39 25.43
C LEU A 39 15.68 -2.28 24.52
N LEU A 40 15.16 -2.61 23.32
CA LEU A 40 14.51 -1.62 22.45
C LEU A 40 13.31 -0.97 23.13
N ARG A 41 12.47 -1.76 23.83
CA ARG A 41 11.34 -1.21 24.61
C ARG A 41 11.83 -0.29 25.73
N PHE A 42 12.87 -0.70 26.44
CA PHE A 42 13.47 0.11 27.51
C PHE A 42 14.01 1.44 26.98
N PHE A 43 14.83 1.43 25.92
CA PHE A 43 15.40 2.66 25.36
C PHE A 43 14.34 3.56 24.70
N ARG A 44 13.22 3.02 24.22
CA ARG A 44 12.09 3.86 23.76
C ARG A 44 11.45 4.66 24.90
N VAL A 45 11.34 4.07 26.08
CA VAL A 45 10.78 4.74 27.26
C VAL A 45 11.83 5.66 27.91
N PHE A 46 13.09 5.23 27.92
CA PHE A 46 14.20 5.92 28.57
C PHE A 46 15.38 6.16 27.60
N PRO A 47 15.21 7.04 26.58
CA PRO A 47 16.21 7.23 25.52
C PRO A 47 17.57 7.69 26.06
N LYS A 48 17.59 8.47 27.14
CA LYS A 48 18.83 8.99 27.77
C LYS A 48 19.81 7.89 28.18
N PHE A 49 19.36 6.66 28.41
CA PHE A 49 20.22 5.53 28.76
C PHE A 49 20.89 4.84 27.57
N ALA A 50 20.48 5.13 26.33
CA ALA A 50 21.06 4.51 25.15
C ALA A 50 22.55 4.84 24.99
N VAL A 51 23.01 5.99 25.52
CA VAL A 51 24.43 6.38 25.52
C VAL A 51 25.34 5.35 26.20
N VAL A 52 24.81 4.55 27.14
CA VAL A 52 25.55 3.46 27.81
C VAL A 52 26.00 2.41 26.80
N LEU A 53 25.32 2.26 25.67
CA LEU A 53 25.73 1.31 24.63
C LEU A 53 27.08 1.66 24.01
N ARG A 54 27.51 2.93 24.08
CA ARG A 54 28.86 3.35 23.70
C ARG A 54 29.92 2.65 24.55
N SER A 55 29.72 2.55 25.86
CA SER A 55 30.68 1.86 26.74
C SER A 55 30.65 0.34 26.61
N VAL A 56 29.60 -0.21 25.98
CA VAL A 56 29.48 -1.65 25.71
C VAL A 56 30.19 -2.04 24.39
N GLY A 57 30.54 -1.07 23.53
CA GLY A 57 31.27 -1.35 22.29
C GLY A 57 30.46 -2.10 21.23
N LEU A 58 29.12 -2.14 21.32
CA LEU A 58 28.29 -2.97 20.42
C LEU A 58 28.46 -2.66 18.93
N PHE A 59 28.82 -1.43 18.57
CA PHE A 59 29.06 -1.02 17.18
C PHE A 59 30.45 -1.44 16.67
N GLU A 60 31.41 -1.66 17.56
CA GLU A 60 32.78 -2.13 17.24
C GLU A 60 32.75 -3.58 16.74
N GLU A 61 31.77 -4.35 17.20
CA GLU A 61 31.55 -5.75 16.85
C GLU A 61 30.78 -5.96 15.53
N VAL A 62 30.44 -4.89 14.81
CA VAL A 62 29.66 -4.96 13.58
C VAL A 62 30.56 -5.24 12.38
N VAL A 63 30.44 -6.46 11.84
CA VAL A 63 31.22 -6.94 10.69
C VAL A 63 30.33 -7.54 9.60
N LEU A 64 30.86 -7.67 8.37
CA LEU A 64 30.18 -8.40 7.29
C LEU A 64 30.31 -9.91 7.49
N SER A 65 29.39 -10.47 8.27
CA SER A 65 29.38 -11.90 8.59
C SER A 65 28.03 -12.55 8.31
N SER A 66 28.07 -13.85 7.98
CA SER A 66 26.89 -14.71 7.91
C SER A 66 26.45 -15.26 9.28
N ASN A 67 27.12 -14.89 10.38
CA ASN A 67 26.75 -15.27 11.74
C ASN A 67 25.34 -14.72 12.10
N PRO A 68 24.38 -15.58 12.48
CA PRO A 68 23.02 -15.14 12.83
C PRO A 68 22.96 -14.23 14.06
N ARG A 69 23.94 -14.30 14.98
CA ARG A 69 24.04 -13.42 16.15
C ARG A 69 24.44 -12.00 15.75
N VAL A 70 25.40 -11.85 14.81
CA VAL A 70 25.73 -10.55 14.19
C VAL A 70 24.52 -9.99 13.45
N ALA A 71 23.77 -10.84 12.73
CA ALA A 71 22.56 -10.40 12.05
C ALA A 71 21.48 -9.88 13.03
N LEU A 72 21.33 -10.50 14.20
CA LEU A 72 20.44 -9.99 15.26
C LEU A 72 20.95 -8.68 15.86
N LEU A 73 22.26 -8.55 16.10
CA LEU A 73 22.89 -7.32 16.58
C LEU A 73 22.64 -6.16 15.61
N CYS A 74 22.90 -6.35 14.32
CA CYS A 74 22.64 -5.34 13.28
C CYS A 74 21.15 -4.94 13.20
N GLN A 75 20.23 -5.90 13.39
CA GLN A 75 18.80 -5.59 13.47
C GLN A 75 18.47 -4.74 14.70
N PHE A 76 18.98 -5.12 15.86
CA PHE A 76 18.81 -4.38 17.12
C PHE A 76 19.34 -2.94 17.00
N LEU A 77 20.60 -2.77 16.60
CA LEU A 77 21.23 -1.47 16.41
C LEU A 77 20.49 -0.64 15.35
N GLY A 78 20.06 -1.26 14.25
CA GLY A 78 19.29 -0.57 13.22
C GLY A 78 17.97 -0.01 13.73
N PHE A 79 17.20 -0.78 14.50
CA PHE A 79 15.96 -0.30 15.12
C PHE A 79 16.20 0.75 16.20
N LEU A 80 17.31 0.63 16.93
CA LEU A 80 17.70 1.62 17.94
C LEU A 80 17.99 2.97 17.27
N CYS A 81 18.84 2.98 16.23
CA CYS A 81 19.18 4.19 15.49
C CYS A 81 17.94 4.89 14.90
N GLU A 82 16.95 4.13 14.43
CA GLU A 82 15.66 4.68 13.97
C GLU A 82 14.81 5.25 15.12
N SER A 83 14.81 4.60 16.29
CA SER A 83 13.95 4.97 17.43
C SER A 83 14.48 6.16 18.24
N MET A 84 15.81 6.33 18.28
CA MET A 84 16.51 7.33 19.11
C MET A 84 16.44 8.77 18.60
N VAL A 85 15.87 8.99 17.41
CA VAL A 85 15.76 10.29 16.69
C VAL A 85 14.92 11.34 17.45
N ARG A 86 14.35 11.02 18.61
CA ARG A 86 13.35 11.86 19.30
C ARG A 86 13.86 12.63 20.53
N GLY A 87 15.15 12.57 20.89
CA GLY A 87 15.62 13.36 22.03
C GLY A 87 17.14 13.51 22.18
N GLU A 88 17.60 14.77 22.23
CA GLU A 88 18.94 15.25 22.62
C GLU A 88 20.15 14.72 21.80
N SER A 89 21.32 15.32 22.02
CA SER A 89 22.48 15.27 21.11
C SER A 89 22.90 13.85 20.70
N GLU A 90 22.94 13.61 19.39
CA GLU A 90 23.28 12.33 18.76
C GLU A 90 24.80 12.04 18.71
N ASP A 91 25.63 12.88 19.34
CA ASP A 91 27.10 12.86 19.23
C ASP A 91 27.78 11.53 19.60
N TRP A 92 27.07 10.60 20.24
CA TRP A 92 27.60 9.30 20.63
C TRP A 92 27.34 8.18 19.60
N LEU A 93 26.42 8.38 18.65
CA LEU A 93 26.13 7.39 17.61
C LEU A 93 27.23 7.42 16.53
N PRO A 94 27.71 6.27 16.06
CA PRO A 94 28.68 6.23 14.97
C PRO A 94 28.07 6.74 13.66
N THR A 95 28.92 7.29 12.81
CA THR A 95 28.54 7.67 11.45
C THR A 95 28.48 6.44 10.53
N VAL A 96 27.88 6.61 9.35
CA VAL A 96 27.91 5.58 8.30
C VAL A 96 29.35 5.23 7.90
N ASN A 97 30.26 6.21 7.89
CA ASN A 97 31.65 5.97 7.50
C ASN A 97 32.39 5.13 8.54
N ASP A 98 32.13 5.36 9.84
CA ASP A 98 32.76 4.60 10.93
C ASP A 98 32.45 3.11 10.78
N ILE A 99 31.19 2.75 10.48
CA ILE A 99 30.82 1.34 10.26
C ILE A 99 31.38 0.78 8.94
N LEU A 100 31.49 1.61 7.89
CA LEU A 100 32.13 1.18 6.64
C LEU A 100 33.63 0.89 6.83
N GLU A 101 34.31 1.60 7.73
CA GLU A 101 35.70 1.28 8.09
C GLU A 101 35.82 -0.10 8.76
N HIS A 102 34.85 -0.49 9.60
CA HIS A 102 34.80 -1.86 10.14
C HIS A 102 34.55 -2.91 9.05
N PHE A 103 33.72 -2.58 8.05
CA PHE A 103 33.50 -3.47 6.90
C PHE A 103 34.75 -3.63 6.04
N ASP A 104 35.53 -2.56 5.87
CA ASP A 104 36.80 -2.62 5.15
C ASP A 104 37.82 -3.52 5.86
N ALA A 105 37.81 -3.53 7.20
CA ALA A 105 38.65 -4.43 8.01
C ALA A 105 38.19 -5.89 8.01
N THR A 106 37.00 -6.20 7.47
CA THR A 106 36.47 -7.57 7.48
C THR A 106 37.29 -8.47 6.52
N PRO A 107 37.76 -9.65 6.97
CA PRO A 107 38.59 -10.52 6.14
C PRO A 107 37.79 -11.14 4.98
N ARG A 108 38.51 -11.49 3.91
CA ARG A 108 37.95 -12.16 2.73
C ARG A 108 37.32 -13.50 3.14
N GLY A 109 36.14 -13.80 2.60
CA GLY A 109 35.40 -15.03 2.91
C GLY A 109 34.72 -15.07 4.28
N ALA A 110 34.75 -14.00 5.09
CA ALA A 110 34.07 -13.94 6.39
C ALA A 110 32.53 -14.11 6.31
N GLY A 111 31.95 -13.81 5.15
CA GLY A 111 30.55 -14.03 4.83
C GLY A 111 30.24 -15.42 4.27
N SER A 112 31.25 -16.26 3.98
CA SER A 112 31.05 -17.62 3.46
C SER A 112 30.72 -18.58 4.61
N CYS A 113 29.65 -19.36 4.45
CA CYS A 113 29.20 -20.32 5.46
C CYS A 113 29.91 -21.68 5.31
N ALA A 114 30.29 -22.30 6.43
CA ALA A 114 30.51 -23.75 6.46
C ALA A 114 29.17 -24.48 6.17
N SER A 115 29.25 -25.67 5.57
CA SER A 115 28.15 -26.47 4.97
C SER A 115 26.88 -26.68 5.84
N THR A 116 26.89 -26.35 7.13
CA THR A 116 25.78 -26.54 8.08
C THR A 116 25.07 -25.25 8.50
N ALA A 117 25.55 -24.07 8.09
CA ALA A 117 24.99 -22.77 8.47
C ALA A 117 23.92 -22.26 7.46
N PRO A 118 22.98 -21.38 7.88
CA PRO A 118 21.98 -20.81 6.98
C PRO A 118 22.66 -20.11 5.80
N ALA A 119 22.07 -20.22 4.61
CA ALA A 119 22.65 -19.65 3.40
C ALA A 119 22.98 -18.15 3.59
N PRO A 120 24.14 -17.67 3.08
CA PRO A 120 24.61 -16.29 3.27
C PRO A 120 23.57 -15.24 2.84
N SER A 121 22.68 -15.60 1.90
CA SER A 121 21.57 -14.76 1.45
C SER A 121 20.48 -14.46 2.51
N VAL A 122 20.59 -15.02 3.72
CA VAL A 122 19.63 -14.84 4.83
C VAL A 122 20.15 -13.88 5.90
N THR A 123 21.41 -14.01 6.31
CA THR A 123 22.02 -13.28 7.44
C THR A 123 22.85 -12.09 6.99
N LEU A 124 23.62 -12.24 5.90
CA LEU A 124 24.50 -11.20 5.35
C LEU A 124 23.79 -9.89 4.95
N PRO A 125 22.50 -9.88 4.56
CA PRO A 125 21.78 -8.63 4.33
C PRO A 125 21.60 -7.75 5.58
N ALA A 126 21.76 -8.27 6.80
CA ALA A 126 21.48 -7.52 8.03
C ALA A 126 22.50 -6.37 8.28
N PRO A 127 23.82 -6.60 8.21
CA PRO A 127 24.82 -5.51 8.21
C PRO A 127 24.56 -4.43 7.15
N PHE A 128 24.17 -4.84 5.93
CA PHE A 128 23.77 -3.91 4.87
C PHE A 128 22.59 -3.05 5.30
N VAL A 129 21.54 -3.68 5.82
CA VAL A 129 20.35 -2.98 6.30
C VAL A 129 20.68 -2.00 7.42
N LEU A 130 21.64 -2.30 8.31
CA LEU A 130 22.07 -1.35 9.33
C LEU A 130 22.58 -0.04 8.70
N ILE A 131 23.47 -0.11 7.71
CA ILE A 131 23.97 1.07 6.99
C ILE A 131 22.81 1.87 6.36
N LEU A 132 21.89 1.18 5.69
CA LEU A 132 20.75 1.84 5.03
C LEU A 132 19.83 2.54 6.05
N ARG A 133 19.65 1.97 7.25
CA ARG A 133 18.89 2.58 8.34
C ARG A 133 19.62 3.75 8.98
N MET A 134 20.93 3.64 9.17
CA MET A 134 21.78 4.72 9.68
C MET A 134 21.85 5.91 8.73
N ALA A 135 21.68 5.70 7.42
CA ALA A 135 21.53 6.78 6.44
C ALA A 135 20.21 7.57 6.59
N ARG A 136 19.22 7.04 7.33
CA ARG A 136 17.96 7.75 7.69
C ARG A 136 17.21 8.34 6.48
N GLY A 137 17.23 7.60 5.37
CA GLY A 137 16.61 8.01 4.11
C GLY A 137 17.34 9.10 3.33
N GLN A 138 18.50 9.55 3.79
CA GLN A 138 19.41 10.37 2.98
C GLN A 138 20.15 9.48 1.98
N PRO A 139 20.28 9.88 0.70
CA PRO A 139 21.03 9.11 -0.28
C PRO A 139 22.49 8.92 0.14
N LEU A 140 22.97 7.67 0.10
CA LEU A 140 24.39 7.37 0.27
C LEU A 140 25.22 8.04 -0.84
N SER A 141 26.40 8.54 -0.48
CA SER A 141 27.34 9.12 -1.45
C SER A 141 27.81 8.06 -2.45
N VAL A 142 28.33 8.48 -3.60
CA VAL A 142 28.89 7.56 -4.61
C VAL A 142 30.00 6.70 -3.99
N ASP A 143 30.89 7.30 -3.21
CA ASP A 143 31.97 6.61 -2.50
C ASP A 143 31.44 5.57 -1.51
N GLN A 144 30.48 5.95 -0.65
CA GLN A 144 29.86 5.04 0.32
C GLN A 144 29.20 3.84 -0.36
N ARG A 145 28.50 4.05 -1.49
CA ARG A 145 27.87 2.97 -2.25
C ARG A 145 28.90 2.02 -2.85
N LEU A 146 29.96 2.56 -3.46
CA LEU A 146 31.04 1.75 -4.04
C LEU A 146 31.76 0.95 -2.95
N ARG A 147 32.18 1.58 -1.86
CA ARG A 147 32.81 0.91 -0.70
C ARG A 147 31.94 -0.21 -0.15
N LEU A 148 30.65 0.05 0.05
CA LEU A 148 29.71 -0.93 0.57
C LEU A 148 29.60 -2.18 -0.34
N VAL A 149 29.49 -1.99 -1.66
CA VAL A 149 29.43 -3.11 -2.63
C VAL A 149 30.78 -3.84 -2.71
N SER A 150 31.90 -3.13 -2.70
CA SER A 150 33.24 -3.73 -2.70
C SER A 150 33.50 -4.56 -1.43
N CYS A 151 33.07 -4.08 -0.26
CA CYS A 151 33.15 -4.84 0.98
C CYS A 151 32.30 -6.13 0.92
N LEU A 152 31.11 -6.07 0.29
CA LEU A 152 30.30 -7.26 0.08
C LEU A 152 31.02 -8.30 -0.76
N ALA A 153 31.58 -7.86 -1.88
CA ALA A 153 32.30 -8.72 -2.82
C ALA A 153 33.44 -9.44 -2.11
N ARG A 154 34.25 -8.69 -1.35
CA ARG A 154 35.34 -9.25 -0.54
C ARG A 154 34.85 -10.24 0.53
N ALA A 155 33.77 -9.90 1.25
CA ALA A 155 33.26 -10.75 2.32
C ALA A 155 32.65 -12.07 1.80
N THR A 156 32.12 -12.07 0.58
CA THR A 156 31.47 -13.25 -0.03
C THR A 156 32.42 -14.09 -0.89
N ALA A 157 33.49 -13.50 -1.41
CA ALA A 157 34.48 -14.17 -2.23
C ALA A 157 35.43 -15.04 -1.39
N LEU A 158 35.76 -16.23 -1.90
CA LEU A 158 36.82 -17.07 -1.36
C LEU A 158 38.16 -16.77 -2.04
N THR A 159 38.14 -16.35 -3.31
CA THR A 159 39.30 -15.99 -4.12
C THR A 159 39.17 -14.57 -4.71
N GLU A 160 40.26 -14.00 -5.23
CA GLU A 160 40.22 -12.68 -5.89
C GLU A 160 39.44 -12.68 -7.20
N GLU A 161 39.33 -13.84 -7.85
CA GLU A 161 38.54 -13.99 -9.06
C GLU A 161 37.03 -13.95 -8.74
N ASP A 162 36.63 -14.53 -7.61
CA ASP A 162 35.24 -14.53 -7.13
C ASP A 162 34.76 -13.13 -6.73
N GLU A 163 35.66 -12.22 -6.32
CA GLU A 163 35.29 -10.83 -5.98
C GLU A 163 34.66 -10.08 -7.15
N LYS A 164 34.89 -10.52 -8.38
CA LYS A 164 34.33 -9.89 -9.58
C LYS A 164 32.86 -10.28 -9.81
N CYS A 165 32.34 -11.30 -9.12
CA CYS A 165 31.01 -11.83 -9.34
C CYS A 165 30.24 -12.03 -8.03
N LEU A 166 29.27 -11.16 -7.77
CA LEU A 166 28.35 -11.32 -6.65
C LEU A 166 27.17 -12.22 -7.03
N GLU A 167 26.71 -13.03 -6.07
CA GLU A 167 25.56 -13.92 -6.22
C GLU A 167 24.28 -13.11 -6.56
N PRO A 168 23.66 -13.30 -7.75
CA PRO A 168 22.59 -12.42 -8.23
C PRO A 168 21.37 -12.28 -7.29
N TRP A 169 20.99 -13.35 -6.58
CA TRP A 169 19.85 -13.33 -5.66
C TRP A 169 20.14 -12.51 -4.40
N LEU A 170 21.35 -12.60 -3.86
CA LEU A 170 21.82 -11.75 -2.76
C LEU A 170 21.77 -10.27 -3.17
N VAL A 171 22.35 -9.91 -4.32
CA VAL A 171 22.37 -8.51 -4.76
C VAL A 171 20.95 -8.01 -5.06
N TYR A 172 20.09 -8.85 -5.64
CA TYR A 172 18.67 -8.54 -5.82
C TYR A 172 17.96 -8.24 -4.49
N LYS A 173 18.16 -9.09 -3.47
CA LYS A 173 17.61 -8.86 -2.12
C LYS A 173 18.12 -7.54 -1.53
N LEU A 174 19.40 -7.22 -1.71
CA LEU A 174 19.98 -5.98 -1.24
C LEU A 174 19.39 -4.76 -1.95
N ALA A 175 19.16 -4.82 -3.26
CA ALA A 175 18.46 -3.76 -3.98
C ALA A 175 17.01 -3.59 -3.50
N CYS A 176 16.31 -4.69 -3.19
CA CYS A 176 14.98 -4.60 -2.57
C CYS A 176 15.05 -3.90 -1.20
N ARG A 177 16.09 -4.17 -0.40
CA ARG A 177 16.34 -3.45 0.87
C ARG A 177 16.67 -1.98 0.63
N ALA A 178 17.49 -1.67 -0.37
CA ALA A 178 17.80 -0.30 -0.76
C ALA A 178 16.53 0.48 -1.10
N CYS A 179 15.59 -0.10 -1.86
CA CYS A 179 14.28 0.50 -2.11
C CYS A 179 13.44 0.72 -0.83
N LEU A 180 13.45 -0.26 0.09
CA LEU A 180 12.74 -0.16 1.37
C LEU A 180 13.29 0.94 2.28
N TYR A 181 14.59 1.22 2.19
CA TYR A 181 15.27 2.23 3.01
C TYR A 181 15.67 3.47 2.20
N ARG A 182 14.90 3.77 1.13
CA ARG A 182 14.98 5.04 0.39
C ARG A 182 16.35 5.32 -0.25
N GLN A 183 17.00 4.28 -0.78
CA GLN A 183 18.27 4.36 -1.52
C GLN A 183 18.08 4.03 -3.01
N PRO A 184 17.38 4.90 -3.78
CA PRO A 184 17.03 4.60 -5.17
C PRO A 184 18.25 4.49 -6.09
N SER A 185 19.33 5.25 -5.83
CA SER A 185 20.56 5.20 -6.62
C SER A 185 21.24 3.83 -6.55
N LEU A 186 21.42 3.29 -5.34
CA LEU A 186 21.99 1.95 -5.17
C LEU A 186 21.10 0.88 -5.82
N ALA A 187 19.78 0.99 -5.68
CA ALA A 187 18.85 0.02 -6.23
C ALA A 187 18.84 0.04 -7.77
N ALA A 188 18.79 1.22 -8.40
CA ALA A 188 18.77 1.37 -9.86
C ALA A 188 20.01 0.73 -10.50
N ASP A 189 21.19 1.06 -9.99
CA ASP A 189 22.46 0.55 -10.54
C ASP A 189 22.53 -0.98 -10.46
N ILE A 190 22.04 -1.58 -9.36
CA ILE A 190 21.95 -3.04 -9.22
C ILE A 190 20.94 -3.64 -10.20
N TYR A 191 19.71 -3.10 -10.27
CA TYR A 191 18.66 -3.70 -11.13
C TYR A 191 19.03 -3.65 -12.61
N GLU A 192 19.67 -2.57 -13.06
CA GLU A 192 20.16 -2.45 -14.44
C GLU A 192 21.22 -3.50 -14.77
N GLN A 193 22.16 -3.76 -13.85
CA GLN A 193 23.14 -4.84 -14.01
C GLN A 193 22.46 -6.21 -14.02
N LEU A 194 21.55 -6.47 -13.08
CA LEU A 194 20.82 -7.75 -13.01
C LEU A 194 19.95 -8.01 -14.25
N CYS A 195 19.46 -6.96 -14.94
CA CYS A 195 18.70 -7.13 -16.19
C CYS A 195 19.50 -7.89 -17.25
N SER A 196 20.81 -7.64 -17.34
CA SER A 196 21.70 -8.32 -18.30
C SER A 196 21.93 -9.80 -17.98
N LEU A 197 21.67 -10.21 -16.73
CA LEU A 197 21.85 -11.58 -16.23
C LEU A 197 20.52 -12.36 -16.20
N ALA A 198 19.39 -11.71 -16.47
CA ALA A 198 18.08 -12.32 -16.36
C ALA A 198 17.80 -13.31 -17.50
N THR A 199 17.35 -14.51 -17.14
CA THR A 199 17.14 -15.62 -18.11
C THR A 199 15.72 -15.71 -18.65
N THR A 200 14.73 -15.05 -18.03
CA THR A 200 13.32 -15.11 -18.45
C THR A 200 12.78 -13.72 -18.76
N GLY A 201 11.88 -13.62 -19.73
CA GLY A 201 11.22 -12.35 -20.07
C GLY A 201 10.46 -11.72 -18.89
N ARG A 202 9.85 -12.55 -18.04
CA ARG A 202 9.20 -12.09 -16.80
C ARG A 202 10.19 -11.41 -15.85
N SER A 203 11.37 -12.02 -15.65
CA SER A 203 12.43 -11.44 -14.82
C SER A 203 12.99 -10.15 -15.42
N VAL A 204 13.16 -10.09 -16.75
CA VAL A 204 13.61 -8.88 -17.45
C VAL A 204 12.61 -7.73 -17.22
N TYR A 205 11.32 -7.94 -17.46
CA TYR A 205 10.31 -6.91 -17.24
C TYR A 205 10.19 -6.51 -15.75
N TRP A 206 10.30 -7.46 -14.83
CA TRP A 206 10.32 -7.18 -13.40
C TRP A 206 11.47 -6.23 -13.02
N LEU A 207 12.69 -6.58 -13.44
CA LEU A 207 13.89 -5.79 -13.13
C LEU A 207 13.89 -4.45 -13.87
N GLN A 208 13.44 -4.39 -15.12
CA GLN A 208 13.27 -3.13 -15.87
C GLN A 208 12.25 -2.19 -15.21
N GLY A 209 11.14 -2.74 -14.70
CA GLY A 209 10.15 -1.97 -13.93
C GLY A 209 10.76 -1.36 -12.67
N LEU A 210 11.50 -2.17 -11.90
CA LEU A 210 12.20 -1.72 -10.69
C LEU A 210 13.31 -0.70 -10.97
N ALA A 211 14.11 -0.92 -12.02
CA ALA A 211 15.16 0.00 -12.47
C ALA A 211 14.56 1.34 -12.91
N THR A 212 13.53 1.31 -13.75
CA THR A 212 12.84 2.51 -14.26
C THR A 212 12.25 3.32 -13.10
N LEU A 213 11.60 2.65 -12.15
CA LEU A 213 11.04 3.30 -10.97
C LEU A 213 12.12 3.96 -10.11
N SER A 214 13.20 3.23 -9.83
CA SER A 214 14.32 3.74 -9.04
C SER A 214 15.02 4.92 -9.73
N ARG A 215 15.21 4.85 -11.06
CA ARG A 215 15.80 5.92 -11.86
C ARG A 215 14.90 7.17 -11.90
N GLY A 216 13.58 6.99 -11.98
CA GLY A 216 12.61 8.07 -11.87
C GLY A 216 12.71 8.82 -10.54
N GLU A 217 12.85 8.09 -9.44
CA GLU A 217 13.03 8.68 -8.10
C GLU A 217 14.36 9.44 -7.98
N ILE A 218 15.45 8.92 -8.55
CA ILE A 218 16.74 9.64 -8.61
C ILE A 218 16.57 10.97 -9.34
N ASN A 219 15.93 10.94 -10.52
CA ASN A 219 15.74 12.14 -11.33
C ASN A 219 14.88 13.20 -10.61
N LEU A 220 13.83 12.76 -9.91
CA LEU A 220 13.00 13.64 -9.08
C LEU A 220 13.84 14.30 -7.98
N LEU A 221 14.59 13.52 -7.20
CA LEU A 221 15.41 14.02 -6.09
C LEU A 221 16.49 15.00 -6.56
N THR A 222 17.20 14.66 -7.65
CA THR A 222 18.23 15.53 -8.23
C THR A 222 17.62 16.84 -8.69
N SER A 223 16.52 16.79 -9.45
CA SER A 223 15.84 17.98 -9.98
C SER A 223 15.30 18.89 -8.87
N VAL A 224 14.73 18.30 -7.81
CA VAL A 224 14.24 19.06 -6.65
C VAL A 224 15.41 19.63 -5.84
N GLY A 225 16.53 18.91 -5.73
CA GLY A 225 17.77 19.40 -5.11
C GLY A 225 18.34 20.62 -5.85
N GLU A 226 18.45 20.55 -7.18
CA GLU A 226 18.83 21.67 -8.04
C GLU A 226 17.84 22.83 -7.95
N LEU A 227 16.55 22.54 -7.81
CA LEU A 227 15.54 23.56 -7.59
C LEU A 227 15.73 24.25 -6.23
N SER A 228 16.03 23.48 -5.17
CA SER A 228 16.31 24.01 -3.83
C SER A 228 17.48 25.00 -3.83
N THR A 229 18.58 24.64 -4.50
CA THR A 229 19.76 25.53 -4.61
C THR A 229 19.44 26.76 -5.46
N ALA A 230 18.69 26.59 -6.56
CA ALA A 230 18.26 27.70 -7.40
C ALA A 230 17.34 28.69 -6.66
N VAL A 231 16.41 28.20 -5.83
CA VAL A 231 15.52 29.03 -5.01
C VAL A 231 16.32 29.85 -3.98
N LYS A 232 17.35 29.25 -3.35
CA LYS A 232 18.24 29.96 -2.42
C LYS A 232 19.04 31.06 -3.12
N ASN A 233 19.54 30.79 -4.32
CA ASN A 233 20.41 31.71 -5.06
C ASN A 233 19.63 32.81 -5.81
N SER A 234 18.39 32.53 -6.22
CA SER A 234 17.57 33.47 -6.99
C SER A 234 16.08 33.29 -6.64
N PRO A 235 15.62 33.85 -5.49
CA PRO A 235 14.23 33.68 -5.03
C PRO A 235 13.20 34.34 -5.95
N ALA A 236 13.63 35.22 -6.85
CA ALA A 236 12.78 35.90 -7.83
C ALA A 236 12.30 34.99 -8.97
N ARG A 237 12.95 33.85 -9.21
CA ARG A 237 12.52 32.91 -10.27
C ARG A 237 11.33 32.07 -9.82
N PRO A 238 10.31 31.87 -10.66
CA PRO A 238 9.17 31.05 -10.29
C PRO A 238 9.56 29.58 -10.23
N TRP A 239 9.61 29.03 -9.03
CA TRP A 239 10.01 27.65 -8.79
C TRP A 239 8.86 26.65 -8.94
N LEU A 240 7.61 27.10 -8.76
CA LEU A 240 6.41 26.27 -8.86
C LEU A 240 6.22 25.60 -10.24
N PRO A 241 6.37 26.30 -11.39
CA PRO A 241 6.28 25.65 -12.70
C PRO A 241 7.37 24.60 -12.93
N ARG A 242 8.58 24.85 -12.39
CA ARG A 242 9.68 23.88 -12.48
C ARG A 242 9.36 22.63 -11.66
N LEU A 243 8.88 22.81 -10.43
CA LEU A 243 8.45 21.68 -9.59
C LEU A 243 7.31 20.90 -10.24
N SER A 244 6.33 21.60 -10.82
CA SER A 244 5.22 20.98 -11.56
C SER A 244 5.73 20.09 -12.71
N SER A 245 6.64 20.60 -13.55
CA SER A 245 7.27 19.82 -14.63
C SER A 245 7.99 18.58 -14.08
N THR A 246 8.80 18.73 -13.04
CA THR A 246 9.54 17.62 -12.44
C THR A 246 8.60 16.54 -11.89
N LEU A 247 7.50 16.94 -11.24
CA LEU A 247 6.49 16.01 -10.71
C LEU A 247 5.74 15.29 -11.84
N HIS A 248 5.45 15.98 -12.93
CA HIS A 248 4.83 15.38 -14.12
C HIS A 248 5.75 14.34 -14.77
N ASP A 249 7.04 14.64 -14.93
CA ASP A 249 8.03 13.70 -15.46
C ASP A 249 8.21 12.47 -14.55
N ALA A 250 8.19 12.68 -13.23
CA ALA A 250 8.20 11.60 -12.26
C ALA A 250 6.93 10.72 -12.38
N SER A 251 5.75 11.33 -12.50
CA SER A 251 4.48 10.61 -12.73
C SER A 251 4.54 9.75 -14.00
N ALA A 252 5.01 10.32 -15.12
CA ALA A 252 5.16 9.61 -16.38
C ALA A 252 6.14 8.42 -16.27
N THR A 253 7.23 8.59 -15.50
CA THR A 253 8.18 7.51 -15.25
C THR A 253 7.59 6.38 -14.41
N VAL A 254 6.78 6.70 -13.40
CA VAL A 254 6.04 5.70 -12.61
C VAL A 254 5.03 4.95 -13.47
N PHE A 255 4.31 5.65 -14.37
CA PHE A 255 3.42 5.00 -15.34
C PHE A 255 4.18 4.06 -16.29
N LYS A 256 5.37 4.46 -16.77
CA LYS A 256 6.24 3.61 -17.57
C LYS A 256 6.71 2.37 -16.78
N ALA A 257 7.05 2.52 -15.50
CA ALA A 257 7.38 1.37 -14.65
C ALA A 257 6.18 0.41 -14.53
N ARG A 258 4.96 0.94 -14.36
CA ARG A 258 3.72 0.14 -14.29
C ARG A 258 3.49 -0.70 -15.54
N THR A 259 3.78 -0.20 -16.76
CA THR A 259 3.58 -0.99 -17.98
C THR A 259 4.49 -2.22 -18.02
N PHE A 260 5.70 -2.14 -17.48
CA PHE A 260 6.55 -3.32 -17.33
C PHE A 260 5.93 -4.37 -16.40
N PHE A 261 5.35 -3.98 -15.26
CA PHE A 261 4.70 -4.93 -14.34
C PHE A 261 3.44 -5.58 -14.93
N LEU A 262 2.70 -4.85 -15.78
CA LEU A 262 1.57 -5.41 -16.53
C LEU A 262 2.02 -6.49 -17.53
N SER A 263 3.24 -6.40 -18.06
CA SER A 263 3.78 -7.36 -19.04
C SER A 263 4.26 -8.68 -18.41
N ILE A 264 4.27 -8.82 -17.09
CA ILE A 264 4.86 -9.98 -16.37
C ILE A 264 3.90 -11.19 -16.31
N GLY A 265 2.66 -11.04 -16.77
CA GLY A 265 1.68 -12.12 -16.85
C GLY A 265 0.29 -11.64 -16.47
N ASP A 266 -0.47 -12.47 -15.78
CA ASP A 266 -1.82 -12.12 -15.36
C ASP A 266 -1.82 -10.97 -14.33
N ARG A 267 -2.72 -10.01 -14.53
CA ARG A 267 -2.94 -8.90 -13.60
C ARG A 267 -3.23 -9.39 -12.19
N ALA A 268 -3.84 -10.56 -12.00
CA ALA A 268 -4.10 -11.10 -10.67
C ALA A 268 -2.84 -11.48 -9.87
N VAL A 269 -1.68 -11.65 -10.52
CA VAL A 269 -0.42 -11.95 -9.82
C VAL A 269 0.24 -10.66 -9.32
N ASN A 270 0.27 -9.63 -10.17
CA ASN A 270 0.98 -8.36 -9.90
C ASN A 270 0.05 -7.18 -9.58
N TRP A 271 -1.20 -7.47 -9.18
CA TRP A 271 -2.23 -6.43 -8.97
C TRP A 271 -1.77 -5.34 -8.00
N PHE A 272 -1.04 -5.73 -6.94
CA PHE A 272 -0.60 -4.77 -5.93
C PHE A 272 0.40 -3.79 -6.53
N GLN A 273 1.40 -4.29 -7.27
CA GLN A 273 2.40 -3.47 -7.92
C GLN A 273 1.74 -2.54 -8.95
N THR A 274 0.81 -3.05 -9.76
CA THR A 274 0.17 -2.23 -10.80
C THR A 274 -0.74 -1.15 -10.22
N ASP A 275 -1.54 -1.50 -9.22
CA ASP A 275 -2.53 -0.58 -8.64
C ASP A 275 -1.86 0.43 -7.69
N TYR A 276 -0.80 0.01 -6.98
CA TYR A 276 0.04 0.91 -6.18
C TYR A 276 0.73 1.96 -7.05
N LEU A 277 1.36 1.54 -8.16
CA LEU A 277 2.07 2.48 -9.05
C LEU A 277 1.09 3.42 -9.78
N GLU A 278 -0.09 2.94 -10.13
CA GLU A 278 -1.15 3.80 -10.70
C GLU A 278 -1.58 4.90 -9.72
N THR A 279 -1.84 4.50 -8.46
CA THR A 279 -2.20 5.44 -7.40
C THR A 279 -1.07 6.43 -7.11
N ARG A 280 0.17 5.96 -7.11
CA ARG A 280 1.37 6.79 -6.92
C ARG A 280 1.56 7.80 -8.05
N ALA A 281 1.41 7.38 -9.30
CA ALA A 281 1.54 8.25 -10.46
C ALA A 281 0.43 9.31 -10.49
N ALA A 282 -0.82 8.93 -10.19
CA ALA A 282 -1.95 9.84 -10.07
C ALA A 282 -1.72 10.88 -8.97
N PHE A 283 -1.15 10.50 -7.82
CA PHE A 283 -0.80 11.44 -6.76
C PHE A 283 0.25 12.46 -7.21
N LEU A 284 1.32 12.03 -7.87
CA LEU A 284 2.35 12.93 -8.39
C LEU A 284 1.76 13.91 -9.43
N ALA A 285 0.86 13.43 -10.30
CA ALA A 285 0.15 14.28 -11.25
C ALA A 285 -0.75 15.31 -10.55
N CYS A 286 -1.50 14.90 -9.52
CA CYS A 286 -2.32 15.83 -8.73
C CYS A 286 -1.48 16.94 -8.07
N LEU A 287 -0.30 16.58 -7.54
CA LEU A 287 0.65 17.56 -6.99
C LEU A 287 1.23 18.48 -8.07
N ALA A 288 1.53 17.96 -9.26
CA ALA A 288 2.02 18.75 -10.39
C ALA A 288 0.99 19.81 -10.82
N GLU A 289 -0.28 19.41 -10.96
CA GLU A 289 -1.38 20.32 -11.31
C GLU A 289 -1.66 21.34 -10.19
N LEU A 290 -1.55 20.93 -8.93
CA LEU A 290 -1.62 21.83 -7.78
C LEU A 290 -0.56 22.93 -7.87
N CYS A 291 0.71 22.57 -8.13
CA CYS A 291 1.78 23.56 -8.30
C CYS A 291 1.52 24.54 -9.45
N LEU A 292 1.01 24.04 -10.58
CA LEU A 292 0.70 24.86 -11.75
C LEU A 292 -0.43 25.86 -11.45
N LEU A 293 -1.52 25.41 -10.83
CA LEU A 293 -2.64 26.28 -10.48
C LEU A 293 -2.29 27.26 -9.37
N LEU A 294 -1.50 26.86 -8.37
CA LEU A 294 -0.98 27.76 -7.34
C LEU A 294 -0.14 28.88 -7.96
N PHE A 295 0.70 28.55 -8.94
CA PHE A 295 1.46 29.56 -9.68
C PHE A 295 0.54 30.54 -10.43
N HIS A 296 -0.47 30.05 -11.14
CA HIS A 296 -1.41 30.91 -11.86
C HIS A 296 -2.28 31.78 -10.95
N ALA A 297 -2.68 31.26 -9.79
CA ALA A 297 -3.41 32.00 -8.76
C ALA A 297 -2.52 33.08 -8.12
N GLY A 298 -1.25 32.77 -7.83
CA GLY A 298 -0.28 33.69 -7.23
C GLY A 298 0.28 34.75 -8.19
N CYS A 299 0.36 34.47 -9.50
CA CYS A 299 0.88 35.40 -10.51
C CYS A 299 -0.16 36.37 -11.09
N SER A 300 -1.37 36.43 -10.54
CA SER A 300 -2.46 37.15 -11.18
C SER A 300 -2.68 38.58 -10.71
N SER A 301 -2.19 39.51 -11.53
CA SER A 301 -3.00 40.65 -12.01
C SER A 301 -4.19 40.20 -12.88
N ARG A 302 -4.35 38.89 -13.16
CA ARG A 302 -5.37 38.26 -14.04
C ARG A 302 -6.69 37.86 -13.35
N CYS A 303 -6.93 38.21 -12.09
CA CYS A 303 -8.32 38.27 -11.58
C CYS A 303 -9.18 39.18 -12.48
N ALA A 304 -8.59 40.19 -13.12
CA ALA A 304 -9.23 41.06 -14.10
C ALA A 304 -9.70 40.37 -15.39
N ARG A 305 -9.01 39.32 -15.86
CA ARG A 305 -9.36 38.61 -17.11
C ARG A 305 -10.50 37.62 -16.89
N TRP A 306 -10.57 37.02 -15.71
CA TRP A 306 -11.70 36.18 -15.29
C TRP A 306 -12.94 37.02 -14.97
N THR A 307 -12.80 38.19 -14.34
CA THR A 307 -13.92 39.13 -14.19
C THR A 307 -14.38 39.69 -15.54
N GLN A 308 -13.47 39.92 -16.50
CA GLN A 308 -13.84 40.27 -17.88
C GLN A 308 -14.58 39.14 -18.61
N LEU A 309 -14.17 37.88 -18.45
CA LEU A 309 -14.85 36.72 -19.05
C LEU A 309 -16.22 36.44 -18.40
N GLU A 310 -16.36 36.61 -17.08
CA GLU A 310 -17.66 36.54 -16.39
C GLU A 310 -18.57 37.71 -16.78
N ALA A 311 -18.04 38.93 -16.93
CA ALA A 311 -18.79 40.10 -17.40
C ALA A 311 -19.24 39.96 -18.86
N MET A 312 -18.44 39.31 -19.71
CA MET A 312 -18.83 38.97 -21.09
C MET A 312 -19.89 37.86 -21.16
N LYS A 313 -19.91 36.94 -20.19
CA LYS A 313 -20.90 35.86 -20.12
C LYS A 313 -22.25 36.30 -19.53
N ASN A 314 -22.26 37.34 -18.69
CA ASN A 314 -23.46 37.94 -18.10
C ASN A 314 -23.41 39.49 -18.16
N PRO A 315 -23.70 40.09 -19.33
CA PRO A 315 -23.61 41.54 -19.52
C PRO A 315 -24.61 42.35 -18.68
N HIS A 316 -25.66 41.73 -18.13
CA HIS A 316 -26.68 42.42 -17.32
C HIS A 316 -26.28 42.65 -15.85
N VAL A 317 -25.17 42.10 -15.36
CA VAL A 317 -24.72 42.28 -13.96
C VAL A 317 -23.79 43.50 -13.81
N ALA A 318 -23.29 44.07 -14.92
CA ALA A 318 -22.31 45.16 -14.90
C ALA A 318 -22.83 46.53 -14.40
N SER A 319 -24.15 46.70 -14.22
CA SER A 319 -24.77 47.98 -13.84
C SER A 319 -24.91 48.21 -12.33
N SER A 320 -24.52 47.27 -11.47
CA SER A 320 -24.53 47.45 -10.00
C SER A 320 -23.10 47.42 -9.44
N ALA A 321 -22.35 48.49 -9.68
CA ALA A 321 -20.95 48.64 -9.32
C ALA A 321 -20.66 48.86 -7.82
N SER A 322 -21.35 48.16 -6.91
CA SER A 322 -21.12 48.30 -5.45
C SER A 322 -21.07 47.00 -4.64
N SER A 323 -21.06 45.81 -5.25
CA SER A 323 -20.84 44.57 -4.48
C SER A 323 -20.28 43.42 -5.34
N PHE A 324 -19.06 43.58 -5.86
CA PHE A 324 -18.30 42.40 -6.27
C PHE A 324 -17.62 41.83 -5.02
N PRO A 325 -18.03 40.65 -4.49
CA PRO A 325 -17.23 39.99 -3.49
C PRO A 325 -15.89 39.68 -4.14
N THR A 326 -14.80 40.11 -3.51
CA THR A 326 -13.43 39.75 -3.84
C THR A 326 -13.28 38.23 -3.73
N LYS A 327 -13.68 37.50 -4.77
CA LYS A 327 -13.62 36.03 -4.81
C LYS A 327 -12.17 35.61 -4.59
N ASN A 328 -11.93 34.79 -3.56
CA ASN A 328 -10.64 34.21 -3.22
C ASN A 328 -10.01 33.58 -4.48
N PRO A 329 -8.86 34.05 -4.99
CA PRO A 329 -8.25 33.53 -6.23
C PRO A 329 -7.87 32.05 -6.12
N LEU A 330 -7.80 31.50 -4.89
CA LEU A 330 -7.55 30.09 -4.63
C LEU A 330 -8.77 29.19 -4.88
N ILE A 331 -9.96 29.75 -5.14
CA ILE A 331 -11.16 28.96 -5.47
C ILE A 331 -10.96 28.09 -6.73
N VAL A 332 -10.07 28.52 -7.65
CA VAL A 332 -9.71 27.76 -8.85
C VAL A 332 -9.10 26.39 -8.51
N LEU A 333 -8.48 26.23 -7.33
CA LEU A 333 -7.88 24.98 -6.90
C LEU A 333 -8.92 23.87 -6.69
N GLN A 334 -10.19 24.22 -6.51
CA GLN A 334 -11.30 23.25 -6.41
C GLN A 334 -11.52 22.46 -7.68
N THR A 335 -11.08 22.96 -8.83
CA THR A 335 -11.10 22.20 -10.10
C THR A 335 -10.30 20.90 -10.01
N LEU A 336 -9.40 20.78 -9.03
CA LEU A 336 -8.65 19.56 -8.75
C LEU A 336 -9.44 18.51 -7.97
N LEU A 337 -10.50 18.89 -7.23
CA LEU A 337 -11.22 17.99 -6.31
C LEU A 337 -11.64 16.65 -6.96
N PRO A 338 -12.20 16.60 -8.18
CA PRO A 338 -12.57 15.34 -8.82
C PRO A 338 -11.38 14.38 -9.01
N ALA A 339 -10.19 14.90 -9.31
CA ALA A 339 -8.98 14.10 -9.45
C ALA A 339 -8.52 13.55 -8.08
N TRP A 340 -8.60 14.37 -7.03
CA TRP A 340 -8.28 13.96 -5.66
C TRP A 340 -9.30 12.95 -5.10
N ASP A 341 -10.59 13.08 -5.43
CA ASP A 341 -11.64 12.13 -5.06
C ASP A 341 -11.46 10.77 -5.74
N SER A 342 -11.10 10.78 -7.02
CA SER A 342 -10.74 9.57 -7.76
C SER A 342 -9.51 8.89 -7.15
N LEU A 343 -8.46 9.66 -6.84
CA LEU A 343 -7.26 9.17 -6.16
C LEU A 343 -7.59 8.56 -4.80
N LEU A 344 -8.41 9.24 -3.98
CA LEU A 344 -8.84 8.75 -2.68
C LEU A 344 -9.63 7.44 -2.81
N THR A 345 -10.53 7.34 -3.79
CA THR A 345 -11.31 6.13 -4.06
C THR A 345 -10.41 4.95 -4.44
N ASN A 346 -9.46 5.19 -5.35
CA ASN A 346 -8.50 4.17 -5.81
C ASN A 346 -7.59 3.69 -4.66
N LEU A 347 -7.08 4.62 -3.85
CA LEU A 347 -6.23 4.29 -2.71
C LEU A 347 -6.99 3.50 -1.63
N ASN A 348 -8.23 3.87 -1.31
CA ASN A 348 -9.06 3.09 -0.40
C ASN A 348 -9.33 1.67 -0.94
N ALA A 349 -9.62 1.54 -2.24
CA ALA A 349 -9.82 0.24 -2.87
C ALA A 349 -8.55 -0.63 -2.84
N LEU A 350 -7.38 -0.03 -3.08
CA LEU A 350 -6.07 -0.69 -2.96
C LEU A 350 -5.86 -1.20 -1.53
N ILE A 351 -6.08 -0.35 -0.53
CA ILE A 351 -5.90 -0.69 0.89
C ILE A 351 -6.82 -1.83 1.30
N GLN A 352 -8.09 -1.80 0.92
CA GLN A 352 -9.05 -2.87 1.24
C GLN A 352 -8.61 -4.24 0.68
N ARG A 353 -7.79 -4.26 -0.38
CA ARG A 353 -7.25 -5.47 -0.99
C ARG A 353 -5.98 -6.01 -0.31
N CYS A 354 -5.44 -5.28 0.66
CA CYS A 354 -4.17 -5.56 1.31
C CYS A 354 -4.28 -6.37 2.61
N ILE A 355 -5.20 -7.35 2.69
CA ILE A 355 -5.36 -8.21 3.89
C ILE A 355 -4.06 -8.93 4.30
N ASP A 356 -3.28 -9.34 3.31
CA ASP A 356 -2.03 -10.07 3.44
C ASP A 356 -0.80 -9.14 3.55
N ALA A 357 -1.02 -7.81 3.52
CA ALA A 357 0.06 -6.86 3.68
C ALA A 357 0.53 -6.84 5.13
N ASP A 358 1.84 -6.67 5.28
CA ASP A 358 2.43 -6.54 6.58
C ASP A 358 2.15 -5.18 7.22
N LEU A 359 2.34 -5.11 8.55
CA LEU A 359 2.04 -3.92 9.33
C LEU A 359 2.76 -2.66 8.82
N GLU A 360 4.01 -2.78 8.37
CA GLU A 360 4.77 -1.64 7.85
C GLU A 360 4.19 -1.13 6.52
N THR A 361 3.82 -2.05 5.63
CA THR A 361 3.11 -1.71 4.39
C THR A 361 1.78 -1.00 4.69
N LEU A 362 1.02 -1.48 5.68
CA LEU A 362 -0.26 -0.86 6.04
C LEU A 362 -0.07 0.53 6.68
N ARG A 363 0.98 0.73 7.49
CA ARG A 363 1.33 2.06 8.03
C ARG A 363 1.69 3.04 6.91
N HIS A 364 2.51 2.62 5.94
CA HIS A 364 2.83 3.42 4.76
C HIS A 364 1.56 3.79 3.97
N LEU A 365 0.68 2.82 3.71
CA LEU A 365 -0.57 3.11 3.00
C LEU A 365 -1.53 4.00 3.81
N LYS A 366 -1.56 3.87 5.15
CA LYS A 366 -2.30 4.76 6.04
C LYS A 366 -1.75 6.19 5.95
N ALA A 367 -0.44 6.37 6.06
CA ALA A 367 0.20 7.68 5.92
C ALA A 367 -0.11 8.30 4.54
N PHE A 368 -0.03 7.49 3.48
CA PHE A 368 -0.40 7.93 2.13
C PHE A 368 -1.86 8.38 2.04
N LEU A 369 -2.78 7.61 2.63
CA LEU A 369 -4.20 7.92 2.66
C LEU A 369 -4.49 9.22 3.43
N GLU A 370 -3.86 9.41 4.59
CA GLU A 370 -4.00 10.62 5.38
C GLU A 370 -3.45 11.86 4.66
N MET A 371 -2.33 11.73 3.93
CA MET A 371 -1.81 12.80 3.08
C MET A 371 -2.80 13.19 1.98
N VAL A 372 -3.38 12.22 1.27
CA VAL A 372 -4.38 12.48 0.21
C VAL A 372 -5.61 13.16 0.79
N ARG A 373 -6.11 12.69 1.93
CA ARG A 373 -7.22 13.34 2.65
C ARG A 373 -6.88 14.75 3.09
N PHE A 374 -5.64 15.00 3.51
CA PHE A 374 -5.18 16.33 3.89
C PHE A 374 -5.30 17.31 2.73
N PHE A 375 -4.68 17.00 1.59
CA PHE A 375 -4.78 17.88 0.41
C PHE A 375 -6.23 18.07 -0.04
N ARG A 376 -7.02 16.99 -0.14
CA ARG A 376 -8.44 17.08 -0.53
C ARG A 376 -9.24 17.99 0.41
N SER A 377 -9.10 17.80 1.73
CA SER A 377 -9.85 18.57 2.73
C SER A 377 -9.44 20.03 2.72
N THR A 378 -8.13 20.31 2.65
CA THR A 378 -7.63 21.69 2.52
C THR A 378 -8.13 22.37 1.25
N LEU A 379 -8.20 21.65 0.12
CA LEU A 379 -8.75 22.18 -1.13
C LEU A 379 -10.26 22.48 -1.03
N SER A 380 -10.99 21.65 -0.29
CA SER A 380 -12.41 21.87 0.00
C SER A 380 -12.62 23.08 0.89
N GLU A 381 -11.91 23.20 2.01
CA GLU A 381 -12.07 24.29 3.00
C GLU A 381 -11.83 25.70 2.42
N LEU A 382 -11.10 25.81 1.31
CA LEU A 382 -10.91 27.07 0.60
C LEU A 382 -12.22 27.62 -0.03
N SER A 383 -13.35 26.88 -0.01
CA SER A 383 -14.70 27.34 -0.43
C SER A 383 -15.43 28.21 0.59
N ASP A 384 -15.31 27.90 1.87
CA ASP A 384 -16.36 28.22 2.86
C ASP A 384 -16.19 29.58 3.53
N THR A 385 -15.19 30.37 3.14
CA THR A 385 -14.94 31.69 3.73
C THR A 385 -15.94 32.77 3.31
N SER A 386 -17.10 32.40 2.74
CA SER A 386 -18.11 33.35 2.24
C SER A 386 -19.48 33.30 2.94
N SER A 387 -19.72 32.45 3.94
CA SER A 387 -20.94 32.52 4.75
C SER A 387 -20.62 32.94 6.19
N SER A 388 -20.78 34.24 6.46
CA SER A 388 -21.02 34.74 7.81
C SER A 388 -22.39 34.23 8.27
N ASP A 389 -22.44 33.13 8.99
CA ASP A 389 -23.53 32.86 9.93
C ASP A 389 -23.05 31.92 11.05
N ASP A 390 -23.59 32.18 12.23
CA ASP A 390 -23.07 31.93 13.55
C ASP A 390 -22.94 30.46 14.02
N SER A 391 -21.96 30.23 14.89
CA SER A 391 -22.08 29.44 16.13
C SER A 391 -22.32 27.91 16.11
N VAL A 392 -21.79 27.15 15.16
CA VAL A 392 -21.54 25.71 15.39
C VAL A 392 -20.04 25.49 15.51
N ALA A 393 -19.60 25.04 16.68
CA ALA A 393 -18.21 24.65 16.94
C ALA A 393 -17.67 23.86 15.74
N ARG A 394 -16.67 24.43 15.06
CA ARG A 394 -15.91 23.79 13.98
C ARG A 394 -15.26 22.53 14.55
N THR A 395 -16.03 21.44 14.63
CA THR A 395 -15.47 20.11 14.81
C THR A 395 -14.66 19.83 13.55
N SER A 396 -13.34 19.87 13.71
CA SER A 396 -12.32 19.37 12.79
C SER A 396 -12.88 18.37 11.75
N PRO A 397 -12.92 18.74 10.45
CA PRO A 397 -13.44 17.88 9.36
C PRO A 397 -12.76 16.50 9.28
N TRP A 398 -11.56 16.39 9.87
CA TRP A 398 -10.77 15.18 10.05
C TRP A 398 -11.52 14.02 10.74
N MET A 399 -12.62 14.30 11.45
CA MET A 399 -13.33 13.30 12.27
C MET A 399 -14.56 12.68 11.58
N ARG A 400 -14.95 13.12 10.37
CA ARG A 400 -16.22 12.69 9.75
C ARG A 400 -16.06 12.31 8.27
N GLU A 401 -15.46 11.14 8.02
CA GLU A 401 -15.73 10.32 6.82
C GLU A 401 -15.16 8.91 6.98
N SER A 402 -15.84 8.05 7.76
CA SER A 402 -15.48 6.63 7.88
C SER A 402 -16.24 5.79 6.84
N VAL A 403 -15.95 6.01 5.55
CA VAL A 403 -16.29 5.03 4.50
C VAL A 403 -14.98 4.53 3.90
N GLY A 404 -14.38 3.53 4.56
CA GLY A 404 -13.06 2.99 4.22
C GLY A 404 -12.46 2.26 5.40
N ALA A 405 -11.50 1.36 5.16
CA ALA A 405 -10.85 0.57 6.21
C ALA A 405 -10.33 1.49 7.33
N ASN A 406 -10.93 1.41 8.52
CA ASN A 406 -10.52 2.21 9.67
C ASN A 406 -9.19 1.67 10.21
N LEU A 407 -8.08 2.17 9.68
CA LEU A 407 -6.72 1.76 10.06
C LEU A 407 -6.27 2.39 11.39
N ASP A 408 -7.15 3.06 12.14
CA ASP A 408 -6.81 3.72 13.42
C ASP A 408 -6.43 2.70 14.49
N CYS A 409 -6.93 1.46 14.39
CA CYS A 409 -6.53 0.35 15.27
C CYS A 409 -5.05 -0.08 15.10
N LEU A 410 -4.36 0.33 14.02
CA LEU A 410 -2.94 -0.01 13.81
C LEU A 410 -2.00 0.76 14.74
N ASP A 411 -2.44 1.89 15.31
CA ASP A 411 -1.65 2.73 16.20
C ASP A 411 -1.49 2.10 17.61
N GLN A 412 -2.29 1.08 17.92
CA GLN A 412 -2.28 0.38 19.22
C GLN A 412 -1.20 -0.72 19.32
N THR A 413 -0.43 -0.95 18.26
CA THR A 413 0.65 -1.96 18.27
C THR A 413 1.99 -1.30 18.58
N ASP A 414 2.74 -1.82 19.57
CA ASP A 414 4.06 -1.36 20.08
C ASP A 414 5.22 -1.36 19.05
N GLY A 415 4.97 -0.96 17.80
CA GLY A 415 5.97 -0.65 16.80
C GLY A 415 6.25 0.86 16.79
N PRO A 416 7.46 1.29 16.43
CA PRO A 416 7.72 2.71 16.28
C PRO A 416 6.80 3.22 15.15
N ALA A 417 6.07 4.31 15.41
CA ALA A 417 5.52 5.17 14.36
C ALA A 417 6.71 5.80 13.62
N SER A 418 7.33 4.99 12.76
CA SER A 418 8.61 5.28 12.11
C SER A 418 8.44 5.71 10.67
N ASP A 419 7.22 6.01 10.23
CA ASP A 419 7.06 6.58 8.90
C ASP A 419 7.37 8.08 8.97
N SER A 420 8.49 8.47 8.37
CA SER A 420 8.84 9.89 8.18
C SER A 420 7.69 10.67 7.53
N LEU A 421 6.82 10.01 6.75
CA LEU A 421 5.61 10.63 6.19
C LEU A 421 4.57 11.00 7.25
N GLN A 422 4.38 10.19 8.29
CA GLN A 422 3.46 10.52 9.39
C GLN A 422 3.99 11.70 10.23
N ILE A 423 5.30 11.73 10.47
CA ILE A 423 5.94 12.84 11.17
C ILE A 423 5.77 14.12 10.36
N LEU A 424 6.11 14.07 9.06
CA LEU A 424 5.94 15.18 8.15
C LEU A 424 4.49 15.68 8.16
N LEU A 425 3.53 14.77 7.97
CA LEU A 425 2.10 15.10 7.99
C LEU A 425 1.68 15.77 9.30
N SER A 426 2.10 15.25 10.46
CA SER A 426 1.75 15.83 11.77
C SER A 426 2.30 17.25 11.96
N GLN A 427 3.52 17.52 11.47
CA GLN A 427 4.12 18.86 11.48
C GLN A 427 3.30 19.82 10.62
N PHE A 428 2.90 19.39 9.42
CA PHE A 428 2.09 20.19 8.51
C PHE A 428 0.68 20.45 9.02
N GLN A 429 0.01 19.45 9.58
CA GLN A 429 -1.29 19.61 10.22
C GLN A 429 -1.23 20.64 11.35
N THR A 430 -0.17 20.59 12.16
CA THR A 430 0.04 21.56 13.24
C THR A 430 0.27 22.98 12.70
N GLN A 431 1.05 23.13 11.63
CA GLN A 431 1.27 24.43 10.98
C GLN A 431 0.00 24.99 10.35
N PHE A 432 -0.79 24.15 9.67
CA PHE A 432 -2.05 24.53 9.05
C PHE A 432 -3.08 24.95 10.10
N ALA A 433 -3.25 24.18 11.18
CA ALA A 433 -4.18 24.50 12.26
C ALA A 433 -3.86 25.83 12.94
N LYS A 434 -2.57 26.14 13.14
CA LYS A 434 -2.12 27.45 13.68
C LYS A 434 -2.59 28.61 12.79
N LEU A 435 -2.40 28.49 11.48
CA LEU A 435 -2.85 29.48 10.48
C LEU A 435 -4.37 29.66 10.48
N SER A 436 -5.14 28.59 10.68
CA SER A 436 -6.61 28.66 10.77
C SER A 436 -7.12 29.30 12.06
N SER A 437 -6.34 29.26 13.15
CA SER A 437 -6.74 29.74 14.48
C SER A 437 -6.39 31.21 14.78
N HIS A 438 -5.32 31.74 14.20
CA HIS A 438 -4.86 33.11 14.43
C HIS A 438 -4.50 33.77 13.09
N PRO A 439 -5.43 34.52 12.45
CA PRO A 439 -5.20 35.16 11.15
C PRO A 439 -4.39 36.46 11.22
N VAL A 440 -3.60 36.69 12.28
CA VAL A 440 -2.88 37.96 12.50
C VAL A 440 -1.38 37.69 12.64
N ASP A 441 -0.62 38.48 11.88
CA ASP A 441 0.83 38.56 11.68
C ASP A 441 1.42 37.74 10.50
N ASP A 442 1.91 38.52 9.52
CA ASP A 442 2.51 38.15 8.24
C ASP A 442 3.58 37.06 8.33
N SER A 443 3.40 35.94 7.61
CA SER A 443 4.54 35.31 6.90
C SER A 443 4.16 34.25 5.87
N ILE A 444 3.13 33.42 6.07
CA ILE A 444 2.85 32.28 5.17
C ILE A 444 1.35 32.16 4.87
N THR A 445 0.96 32.32 3.60
CA THR A 445 -0.42 32.08 3.13
C THR A 445 -0.73 30.58 3.01
N PRO A 446 -2.01 30.15 3.05
CA PRO A 446 -2.39 28.75 2.79
C PRO A 446 -1.83 28.20 1.47
N ALA A 447 -1.78 29.03 0.43
CA ALA A 447 -1.19 28.70 -0.86
C ALA A 447 0.33 28.44 -0.77
N GLN A 448 1.05 29.27 -0.02
CA GLN A 448 2.48 29.07 0.23
C GLN A 448 2.74 27.83 1.10
N LEU A 449 1.86 27.53 2.07
CA LEU A 449 1.98 26.30 2.86
C LEU A 449 1.77 25.05 2.02
N LEU A 450 0.75 25.01 1.15
CA LEU A 450 0.51 23.90 0.22
C LEU A 450 1.68 23.72 -0.76
N ALA A 451 2.22 24.83 -1.28
CA ALA A 451 3.41 24.83 -2.13
C ALA A 451 4.63 24.26 -1.39
N ASN A 452 4.91 24.75 -0.19
CA ASN A 452 6.02 24.29 0.64
C ASN A 452 5.88 22.82 1.03
N PHE A 453 4.65 22.37 1.33
CA PHE A 453 4.40 20.97 1.63
C PHE A 453 4.65 20.08 0.41
N THR A 454 4.13 20.47 -0.75
CA THR A 454 4.38 19.75 -2.01
C THR A 454 5.87 19.68 -2.33
N PHE A 455 6.61 20.77 -2.13
CA PHE A 455 8.06 20.80 -2.28
C PHE A 455 8.75 19.83 -1.32
N GLN A 456 8.42 19.87 -0.02
CA GLN A 456 9.01 18.97 0.97
C GLN A 456 8.70 17.50 0.66
N LEU A 457 7.46 17.16 0.30
CA LEU A 457 7.10 15.80 -0.12
C LEU A 457 7.94 15.30 -1.29
N SER A 458 8.30 16.20 -2.22
CA SER A 458 9.13 15.90 -3.38
C SER A 458 10.61 15.67 -3.05
N THR A 459 11.05 16.06 -1.84
CA THR A 459 12.42 15.79 -1.35
C THR A 459 12.55 14.43 -0.66
N PHE A 460 11.44 13.74 -0.37
CA PHE A 460 11.49 12.42 0.26
C PHE A 460 11.49 11.32 -0.81
N PRO A 461 12.50 10.42 -0.84
CA PRO A 461 12.49 9.30 -1.77
C PRO A 461 11.33 8.37 -1.45
N VAL A 462 10.75 7.74 -2.47
CA VAL A 462 9.76 6.67 -2.27
C VAL A 462 10.36 5.50 -1.51
N CYS A 463 9.69 5.14 -0.41
CA CYS A 463 9.82 3.84 0.20
C CYS A 463 8.89 2.87 -0.53
N LEU A 464 9.43 1.85 -1.20
CA LEU A 464 8.59 0.79 -1.76
C LEU A 464 8.17 -0.17 -0.64
N PRO A 465 6.86 -0.42 -0.42
CA PRO A 465 6.41 -1.26 0.67
C PRO A 465 6.95 -2.68 0.56
N ARG A 466 7.14 -3.37 1.70
CA ARG A 466 7.66 -4.75 1.68
C ARG A 466 6.74 -5.70 0.91
N PHE A 467 5.43 -5.49 0.99
CA PHE A 467 4.43 -6.24 0.24
C PHE A 467 4.61 -6.13 -1.29
N PHE A 468 5.29 -5.08 -1.77
CA PHE A 468 5.66 -4.93 -3.18
C PHE A 468 6.57 -6.06 -3.66
N PHE A 469 7.46 -6.55 -2.80
CA PHE A 469 8.46 -7.57 -3.17
C PHE A 469 8.09 -8.96 -2.64
N LYS A 470 7.46 -9.03 -1.47
CA LYS A 470 7.19 -10.30 -0.79
C LYS A 470 5.88 -10.29 -0.04
N ARG A 471 5.00 -11.23 -0.41
CA ARG A 471 3.81 -11.60 0.35
C ARG A 471 4.20 -12.57 1.47
N LEU A 472 3.79 -12.29 2.70
CA LEU A 472 4.12 -13.09 3.89
C LEU A 472 2.98 -14.00 4.36
N GLN A 473 1.77 -13.75 3.90
CA GLN A 473 0.57 -14.55 4.15
C GLN A 473 -0.23 -14.59 2.86
N SER A 474 -0.96 -15.67 2.59
CA SER A 474 -1.91 -15.73 1.48
C SER A 474 -3.28 -16.09 2.03
N THR A 475 -4.26 -15.22 1.80
CA THR A 475 -5.65 -15.43 2.19
C THR A 475 -6.52 -15.53 0.95
N SER A 476 -7.30 -16.60 0.84
CA SER A 476 -8.27 -16.79 -0.24
C SER A 476 -9.62 -17.23 0.30
N ILE A 477 -10.67 -16.95 -0.46
CA ILE A 477 -12.04 -17.42 -0.20
C ILE A 477 -12.54 -18.15 -1.44
N ARG A 478 -13.31 -19.22 -1.21
CA ARG A 478 -14.07 -19.91 -2.25
C ARG A 478 -15.54 -19.87 -1.82
N LEU A 479 -16.40 -19.31 -2.66
CA LEU A 479 -17.83 -19.22 -2.42
C LEU A 479 -18.57 -20.29 -3.23
N VAL A 480 -19.66 -20.80 -2.68
CA VAL A 480 -20.58 -21.70 -3.36
C VAL A 480 -22.00 -21.23 -3.08
N ILE A 481 -22.77 -20.98 -4.14
CA ILE A 481 -24.19 -20.64 -4.05
C ILE A 481 -25.04 -21.83 -4.52
N LEU A 482 -26.07 -22.16 -3.75
CA LEU A 482 -27.08 -23.17 -4.06
C LEU A 482 -28.49 -22.57 -3.99
N PRO A 483 -29.42 -22.97 -4.86
CA PRO A 483 -29.26 -23.92 -5.96
C PRO A 483 -28.36 -23.37 -7.08
N LYS A 484 -27.57 -24.25 -7.69
CA LYS A 484 -26.70 -23.92 -8.81
C LYS A 484 -27.41 -24.28 -10.12
N PRO A 485 -27.46 -23.38 -11.13
CA PRO A 485 -28.01 -23.73 -12.44
C PRO A 485 -27.15 -24.81 -13.11
N SER A 486 -27.76 -25.60 -14.00
CA SER A 486 -27.08 -26.69 -14.72
C SER A 486 -25.89 -26.18 -15.56
N SER A 487 -25.95 -24.93 -16.02
CA SER A 487 -24.84 -24.22 -16.63
C SER A 487 -24.78 -22.76 -16.14
N PRO A 488 -23.59 -22.13 -16.06
CA PRO A 488 -23.44 -20.76 -15.52
C PRO A 488 -24.13 -19.68 -16.38
N SER A 489 -24.46 -19.99 -17.64
CA SER A 489 -25.22 -19.13 -18.55
C SER A 489 -26.74 -19.29 -18.45
N GLU A 490 -27.22 -20.33 -17.78
CA GLU A 490 -28.64 -20.66 -17.70
C GLU A 490 -29.29 -20.01 -16.47
N PRO A 491 -30.44 -19.32 -16.65
CA PRO A 491 -31.12 -18.70 -15.53
C PRO A 491 -31.90 -19.72 -14.69
N LEU A 492 -31.94 -19.50 -13.37
CA LEU A 492 -32.92 -20.15 -12.50
C LEU A 492 -34.31 -19.61 -12.83
N ILE A 493 -35.25 -20.50 -13.14
CA ILE A 493 -36.63 -20.12 -13.48
C ILE A 493 -37.46 -20.08 -12.20
N LEU A 494 -38.14 -18.97 -11.96
CA LEU A 494 -39.04 -18.76 -10.82
C LEU A 494 -40.38 -18.25 -11.28
N ALA A 495 -41.46 -18.78 -10.71
CA ALA A 495 -42.78 -18.21 -10.90
C ALA A 495 -42.90 -16.85 -10.18
N GLN A 496 -43.67 -15.95 -10.76
CA GLN A 496 -43.96 -14.64 -10.20
C GLN A 496 -44.58 -14.78 -8.80
N GLU A 497 -44.16 -13.89 -7.89
CA GLU A 497 -44.54 -13.89 -6.46
C GLU A 497 -43.97 -15.02 -5.61
N MET A 498 -43.13 -15.91 -6.17
CA MET A 498 -42.32 -16.84 -5.38
C MET A 498 -41.05 -16.16 -4.89
N GLY A 499 -40.65 -16.45 -3.66
CA GLY A 499 -39.33 -16.09 -3.14
C GLY A 499 -38.27 -17.11 -3.57
N LEU A 500 -37.01 -16.68 -3.67
CA LEU A 500 -35.86 -17.56 -3.86
C LEU A 500 -35.05 -17.63 -2.57
N VAL A 501 -34.80 -18.84 -2.06
CA VAL A 501 -33.83 -19.06 -0.98
C VAL A 501 -32.51 -19.49 -1.61
N LEU A 502 -31.45 -18.73 -1.32
CA LEU A 502 -30.09 -19.05 -1.74
C LEU A 502 -29.26 -19.45 -0.53
N ASN A 503 -28.72 -20.67 -0.54
CA ASN A 503 -27.76 -21.13 0.44
C ASN A 503 -26.36 -20.77 -0.03
N VAL A 504 -25.64 -20.02 0.77
CA VAL A 504 -24.29 -19.55 0.50
C VAL A 504 -23.35 -20.21 1.49
N MET A 505 -22.39 -20.97 0.95
CA MET A 505 -21.30 -21.55 1.70
C MET A 505 -20.00 -20.90 1.29
N GLY A 506 -19.02 -20.85 2.19
CA GLY A 506 -17.67 -20.47 1.81
C GLY A 506 -16.60 -21.13 2.65
N ILE A 507 -15.45 -21.31 2.01
CA ILE A 507 -14.22 -21.83 2.62
C ILE A 507 -13.15 -20.75 2.55
N VAL A 508 -12.53 -20.44 3.69
CA VAL A 508 -11.44 -19.47 3.82
C VAL A 508 -10.14 -20.20 4.06
N SER A 509 -9.18 -20.06 3.13
CA SER A 509 -7.84 -20.64 3.23
C SER A 509 -6.84 -19.55 3.60
N GLN A 510 -6.21 -19.66 4.77
CA GLN A 510 -5.10 -18.80 5.19
C GLN A 510 -3.81 -19.63 5.25
N LYS A 511 -2.81 -19.24 4.45
CA LYS A 511 -1.49 -19.91 4.40
C LYS A 511 -0.39 -18.92 4.80
N SER A 512 0.52 -19.36 5.66
CA SER A 512 1.71 -18.60 6.06
C SER A 512 2.93 -19.54 6.08
N PRO A 513 4.11 -19.09 5.61
CA PRO A 513 5.35 -19.83 5.80
C PRO A 513 5.84 -19.79 7.26
N ARG A 514 5.19 -18.98 8.12
CA ARG A 514 5.41 -18.99 9.56
C ARG A 514 4.30 -19.79 10.24
N ILE A 515 4.60 -20.34 11.42
CA ILE A 515 3.61 -21.03 12.26
C ILE A 515 2.42 -20.11 12.57
N ASP A 516 2.68 -18.82 12.78
CA ASP A 516 1.65 -17.83 13.07
C ASP A 516 1.20 -17.06 11.81
N LEU A 517 -0.11 -16.81 11.74
CA LEU A 517 -0.71 -15.90 10.78
C LEU A 517 -0.42 -14.44 11.21
N MET A 518 -0.11 -13.60 10.23
CA MET A 518 0.03 -12.16 10.47
C MET A 518 -1.30 -11.52 10.83
N ARG A 519 -2.38 -12.00 10.21
CA ARG A 519 -3.73 -11.51 10.41
C ARG A 519 -4.70 -12.68 10.33
N ARG A 520 -5.43 -12.90 11.42
CA ARG A 520 -6.45 -13.95 11.50
C ARG A 520 -7.81 -13.38 11.10
N VAL A 521 -8.49 -14.09 10.23
CA VAL A 521 -9.86 -13.76 9.80
C VAL A 521 -10.84 -14.43 10.75
N THR A 522 -11.88 -13.71 11.16
CA THR A 522 -12.85 -14.18 12.17
C THR A 522 -14.26 -14.27 11.64
N ALA A 523 -14.61 -13.47 10.64
CA ALA A 523 -15.93 -13.48 10.02
C ALA A 523 -15.85 -13.14 8.52
N ALA A 524 -16.89 -13.54 7.79
CA ALA A 524 -17.13 -13.14 6.41
C ALA A 524 -18.37 -12.25 6.37
N GLU A 525 -18.28 -11.14 5.66
CA GLU A 525 -19.41 -10.30 5.31
C GLU A 525 -19.79 -10.55 3.86
N LEU A 526 -21.02 -10.96 3.65
CA LEU A 526 -21.60 -11.28 2.36
C LEU A 526 -22.55 -10.16 1.95
N VAL A 527 -22.29 -9.56 0.79
CA VAL A 527 -23.13 -8.50 0.19
C VAL A 527 -23.75 -9.06 -1.08
N MET A 528 -25.07 -9.23 -1.07
CA MET A 528 -25.83 -9.70 -2.21
C MET A 528 -26.55 -8.52 -2.86
N THR A 529 -26.32 -8.31 -4.15
CA THR A 529 -26.97 -7.28 -4.96
C THR A 529 -27.82 -7.94 -6.04
N ILE A 530 -29.11 -7.59 -6.10
CA ILE A 530 -30.03 -7.97 -7.16
C ILE A 530 -30.16 -6.77 -8.09
N SER A 531 -29.91 -6.95 -9.38
CA SER A 531 -30.17 -5.93 -10.39
C SER A 531 -31.00 -6.50 -11.54
N ARG A 532 -31.90 -5.69 -12.08
CA ARG A 532 -32.66 -6.05 -13.27
C ARG A 532 -31.74 -5.98 -14.49
N SER A 533 -31.69 -7.05 -15.28
CA SER A 533 -30.95 -7.07 -16.54
C SER A 533 -31.79 -6.35 -17.60
N ALA A 534 -31.27 -5.26 -18.17
CA ALA A 534 -31.91 -4.61 -19.32
C ALA A 534 -31.97 -5.61 -20.49
N SER A 535 -33.15 -5.84 -21.05
CA SER A 535 -33.31 -6.67 -22.24
C SER A 535 -32.66 -5.97 -23.43
N SER A 536 -31.83 -6.69 -24.19
CA SER A 536 -31.19 -6.24 -25.44
C SER A 536 -32.21 -6.11 -26.58
N ALA A 537 -33.15 -5.18 -26.46
CA ALA A 537 -34.15 -4.89 -27.48
C ALA A 537 -34.46 -3.39 -27.58
N SER A 538 -33.43 -2.55 -27.65
CA SER A 538 -33.49 -1.23 -28.31
C SER A 538 -32.12 -0.53 -28.27
N LEU A 539 -31.36 -0.66 -29.36
CA LEU A 539 -30.35 0.35 -29.72
C LEU A 539 -31.11 1.59 -30.21
N SER A 540 -31.61 2.40 -29.29
CA SER A 540 -32.04 3.77 -29.59
C SER A 540 -31.74 4.65 -28.39
N ILE A 541 -30.77 5.54 -28.58
CA ILE A 541 -30.39 6.60 -27.65
C ILE A 541 -31.62 7.49 -27.45
N CYS A 542 -32.18 7.49 -26.25
CA CYS A 542 -33.07 8.55 -25.78
C CYS A 542 -32.76 8.79 -24.31
N GLU A 543 -32.25 10.00 -24.04
CA GLU A 543 -31.98 10.53 -22.71
C GLU A 543 -33.32 10.83 -22.03
N ASP A 544 -33.80 9.89 -21.21
CA ASP A 544 -34.73 10.16 -20.12
C ASP A 544 -34.50 9.13 -19.00
N SER A 545 -33.44 9.40 -18.25
CA SER A 545 -32.91 8.56 -17.17
C SER A 545 -33.68 8.80 -15.86
N SER A 546 -34.78 8.08 -15.63
CA SER A 546 -35.32 7.94 -14.25
C SER A 546 -36.19 6.71 -13.94
N LEU A 547 -36.45 5.77 -14.88
CA LEU A 547 -37.49 4.74 -14.66
C LEU A 547 -37.12 3.25 -14.81
N SER A 548 -35.84 2.82 -14.79
CA SER A 548 -35.55 1.39 -15.10
C SER A 548 -34.40 0.69 -14.35
N ASN A 549 -33.95 1.17 -13.19
CA ASN A 549 -32.87 0.50 -12.45
C ASN A 549 -33.36 -0.05 -11.09
N PHE A 550 -34.10 -1.16 -11.10
CA PHE A 550 -34.33 -1.90 -9.85
C PHE A 550 -33.01 -2.46 -9.34
N GLN A 551 -32.64 -2.06 -8.12
CA GLN A 551 -31.51 -2.59 -7.38
C GLN A 551 -31.90 -2.84 -5.92
N GLN A 552 -31.66 -4.05 -5.42
CA GLN A 552 -31.85 -4.41 -4.02
C GLN A 552 -30.55 -5.00 -3.46
N THR A 553 -30.14 -4.56 -2.27
CA THR A 553 -28.94 -5.06 -1.61
C THR A 553 -29.27 -5.65 -0.25
N GLN A 554 -28.77 -6.87 0.02
CA GLN A 554 -28.83 -7.52 1.33
C GLN A 554 -27.41 -7.77 1.84
N ARG A 555 -27.18 -7.58 3.14
CA ARG A 555 -25.87 -7.78 3.79
C ARG A 555 -26.02 -8.74 4.96
N ARG A 556 -25.12 -9.70 5.08
CA ARG A 556 -25.03 -10.62 6.22
C ARG A 556 -23.59 -10.77 6.69
N VAL A 557 -23.38 -10.78 7.99
CA VAL A 557 -22.07 -11.09 8.60
C VAL A 557 -22.17 -12.46 9.26
N VAL A 558 -21.24 -13.35 8.96
CA VAL A 558 -21.24 -14.74 9.39
C VAL A 558 -19.89 -15.06 10.03
N PRO A 559 -19.86 -15.61 11.26
CA PRO A 559 -18.61 -16.04 11.88
C PRO A 559 -18.00 -17.21 11.10
N ILE A 560 -16.68 -17.23 10.96
CA ILE A 560 -15.96 -18.34 10.34
C ILE A 560 -15.58 -19.33 11.44
N GLN A 561 -16.01 -20.57 11.27
CA GLN A 561 -15.69 -21.66 12.19
C GLN A 561 -14.64 -22.56 11.54
N ARG A 562 -13.43 -22.56 12.13
CA ARG A 562 -12.22 -23.16 11.52
C ARG A 562 -11.88 -22.45 10.21
N ASP A 563 -12.36 -22.96 9.10
CA ASP A 563 -12.15 -22.48 7.74
C ASP A 563 -13.47 -22.39 6.94
N TYR A 564 -14.62 -22.66 7.56
CA TYR A 564 -15.92 -22.76 6.89
C TYR A 564 -16.96 -21.79 7.45
N PHE A 565 -17.86 -21.32 6.60
CA PHE A 565 -19.08 -20.60 6.99
C PHE A 565 -20.26 -20.93 6.06
N HIS A 566 -21.48 -20.72 6.58
CA HIS A 566 -22.74 -20.93 5.86
C HIS A 566 -23.78 -19.87 6.25
N THR A 567 -24.56 -19.41 5.28
CA THR A 567 -25.79 -18.62 5.53
C THR A 567 -26.78 -18.76 4.38
N GLU A 568 -27.97 -18.23 4.57
CA GLU A 568 -29.06 -18.26 3.59
C GLU A 568 -29.44 -16.83 3.20
N PHE A 569 -29.95 -16.60 2.01
CA PHE A 569 -30.53 -15.33 1.59
C PHE A 569 -31.92 -15.57 1.04
N CYS A 570 -32.90 -14.77 1.47
CA CYS A 570 -34.26 -14.83 0.95
C CYS A 570 -34.49 -13.64 0.01
N LEU A 571 -34.71 -13.92 -1.27
CA LEU A 571 -34.87 -12.92 -2.31
C LEU A 571 -36.32 -12.85 -2.77
N THR A 572 -36.76 -11.61 -2.99
CA THR A 572 -38.07 -11.29 -3.54
C THR A 572 -37.86 -10.38 -4.74
N PHE A 573 -38.52 -10.69 -5.86
CA PHE A 573 -38.40 -9.92 -7.08
C PHE A 573 -39.62 -9.00 -7.24
N PRO A 574 -39.42 -7.75 -7.66
CA PRO A 574 -40.51 -6.79 -7.81
C PRO A 574 -41.43 -7.22 -8.95
N ARG A 575 -42.71 -6.82 -8.85
CA ARG A 575 -43.66 -7.03 -9.95
C ARG A 575 -43.33 -6.07 -11.11
N PRO A 576 -43.51 -6.48 -12.37
CA PRO A 576 -43.58 -5.55 -13.49
C PRO A 576 -44.68 -4.52 -13.19
N LEU A 577 -44.37 -3.22 -13.27
CA LEU A 577 -45.42 -2.21 -13.25
C LEU A 577 -46.30 -2.42 -14.48
N GLU A 578 -47.58 -2.73 -14.28
CA GLU A 578 -48.56 -2.63 -15.36
C GLU A 578 -48.61 -1.16 -15.81
N PRO A 579 -48.50 -0.87 -17.13
CA PRO A 579 -48.74 0.48 -17.62
C PRO A 579 -50.17 0.87 -17.25
N GLY A 580 -50.30 2.01 -16.58
CA GLY A 580 -51.49 2.43 -15.86
C GLY A 580 -52.80 2.22 -16.61
N SER A 581 -53.77 1.69 -15.88
CA SER A 581 -55.18 1.68 -16.22
C SER A 581 -55.69 3.10 -16.45
N GLN A 582 -55.66 3.58 -17.69
CA GLN A 582 -56.59 4.59 -18.16
C GLN A 582 -57.73 3.88 -18.88
N SER A 583 -58.91 3.97 -18.26
CA SER A 583 -60.18 3.57 -18.82
C SER A 583 -60.50 4.39 -20.07
N SER A 584 -60.54 3.77 -21.25
CA SER A 584 -61.58 4.01 -22.26
C SER A 584 -61.41 3.10 -23.48
N SER A 585 -62.41 2.24 -23.67
CA SER A 585 -62.97 1.71 -24.93
C SER A 585 -62.16 1.87 -26.23
N GLY A 586 -61.75 0.73 -26.80
CA GLY A 586 -61.36 0.65 -28.20
C GLY A 586 -60.59 -0.63 -28.50
N GLY A 587 -61.21 -1.57 -29.20
CA GLY A 587 -60.65 -2.89 -29.44
C GLY A 587 -59.32 -2.86 -30.18
N SER A 588 -58.32 -3.51 -29.59
CA SER A 588 -57.25 -4.19 -30.31
C SER A 588 -56.71 -5.29 -29.41
N ARG A 589 -56.74 -6.54 -29.88
CA ARG A 589 -56.12 -7.68 -29.20
C ARG A 589 -54.60 -7.52 -29.32
N PHE A 590 -54.00 -6.69 -28.47
CA PHE A 590 -52.59 -6.83 -28.17
C PHE A 590 -52.45 -7.99 -27.19
N SER A 591 -51.76 -9.04 -27.62
CA SER A 591 -51.24 -10.04 -26.70
C SER A 591 -50.39 -9.32 -25.66
N THR A 592 -50.84 -9.28 -24.42
CA THR A 592 -49.99 -8.96 -23.29
C THR A 592 -48.97 -10.10 -23.18
N SER A 593 -47.87 -10.01 -23.93
CA SER A 593 -46.71 -10.84 -23.66
C SER A 593 -46.24 -10.44 -22.28
N SER A 594 -46.63 -11.23 -21.28
CA SER A 594 -46.10 -11.12 -19.94
C SER A 594 -44.63 -11.49 -20.04
N THR A 595 -43.79 -10.49 -20.28
CA THR A 595 -42.39 -10.68 -20.61
C THR A 595 -41.68 -11.19 -19.37
N ALA A 596 -41.09 -12.38 -19.47
CA ALA A 596 -40.23 -12.90 -18.42
C ALA A 596 -39.11 -11.89 -18.13
N GLU A 597 -38.92 -11.55 -16.87
CA GLU A 597 -37.92 -10.57 -16.47
C GLU A 597 -36.65 -11.29 -16.01
N LEU A 598 -35.51 -10.81 -16.48
CA LEU A 598 -34.22 -11.37 -16.11
C LEU A 598 -33.57 -10.50 -15.05
N TYR A 599 -33.18 -11.12 -13.94
CA TYR A 599 -32.46 -10.52 -12.84
C TYR A 599 -31.07 -11.13 -12.72
N ARG A 600 -30.09 -10.32 -12.37
CA ARG A 600 -28.76 -10.76 -11.98
C ARG A 600 -28.65 -10.65 -10.47
N VAL A 601 -28.38 -11.78 -9.82
CA VAL A 601 -28.02 -11.84 -8.41
C VAL A 601 -26.50 -11.95 -8.34
N PHE A 602 -25.85 -10.93 -7.76
CA PHE A 602 -24.42 -10.89 -7.56
C PHE A 602 -24.11 -10.94 -6.07
N LEU A 603 -23.33 -11.93 -5.66
CA LEU A 603 -22.82 -12.06 -4.30
C LEU A 603 -21.36 -11.64 -4.28
N GLU A 604 -20.98 -10.80 -3.34
CA GLU A 604 -19.60 -10.45 -3.06
C GLU A 604 -19.27 -10.77 -1.60
N ALA A 605 -18.08 -11.30 -1.35
CA ALA A 605 -17.59 -11.54 0.00
C ALA A 605 -16.47 -10.58 0.41
N PHE A 606 -16.55 -10.14 1.65
CA PHE A 606 -15.56 -9.37 2.37
C PHE A 606 -15.13 -10.14 3.61
N LEU A 607 -13.87 -10.03 4.01
CA LEU A 607 -13.35 -10.68 5.19
C LEU A 607 -13.22 -9.67 6.33
N LEU A 608 -13.60 -10.09 7.53
CA LEU A 608 -13.42 -9.33 8.77
C LEU A 608 -12.29 -9.97 9.58
N ASP A 609 -11.27 -9.19 9.92
CA ASP A 609 -10.19 -9.69 10.76
C ASP A 609 -10.53 -9.63 12.27
N ALA A 610 -9.61 -10.11 13.11
CA ALA A 610 -9.77 -10.09 14.57
C ALA A 610 -9.90 -8.67 15.16
N ASN A 611 -9.47 -7.63 14.44
CA ASN A 611 -9.59 -6.23 14.84
C ASN A 611 -10.85 -5.57 14.25
N GLY A 612 -11.70 -6.33 13.54
CA GLY A 612 -12.91 -5.82 12.89
C GLY A 612 -12.66 -5.08 11.58
N LEU A 613 -11.44 -5.12 11.01
CA LEU A 613 -11.16 -4.50 9.73
C LEU A 613 -11.79 -5.28 8.58
N ARG A 614 -12.40 -4.53 7.67
CA ARG A 614 -13.09 -5.06 6.49
C ARG A 614 -12.18 -5.06 5.28
N TRP A 615 -11.95 -6.25 4.74
CA TRP A 615 -11.06 -6.51 3.62
C TRP A 615 -11.82 -7.04 2.41
N ARG A 616 -11.46 -6.56 1.22
CA ARG A 616 -12.00 -7.01 -0.07
C ARG A 616 -10.96 -7.90 -0.73
N LEU A 617 -11.25 -9.14 -1.06
CA LEU A 617 -10.28 -10.01 -1.72
C LEU A 617 -10.16 -9.67 -3.22
N CYS A 618 -9.03 -10.03 -3.84
CA CYS A 618 -8.86 -10.03 -5.29
C CYS A 618 -9.22 -11.41 -5.84
N GLY A 619 -9.97 -11.47 -6.94
CA GLY A 619 -10.12 -12.72 -7.68
C GLY A 619 -8.74 -13.16 -8.16
N THR A 620 -8.20 -14.24 -7.59
CA THR A 620 -7.06 -14.95 -8.19
C THR A 620 -7.59 -15.59 -9.46
N SER A 621 -6.98 -15.27 -10.58
CA SER A 621 -7.47 -15.44 -11.95
C SER A 621 -7.56 -16.88 -12.47
N SER A 622 -8.11 -17.81 -11.70
CA SER A 622 -8.40 -19.15 -12.25
C SER A 622 -9.78 -19.70 -11.89
N GLU A 623 -10.44 -19.24 -10.83
CA GLU A 623 -11.78 -19.70 -10.47
C GLU A 623 -12.53 -18.55 -9.81
N ALA A 624 -13.83 -18.43 -10.08
CA ALA A 624 -14.74 -17.45 -9.48
C ALA A 624 -14.59 -17.40 -7.94
N GLY A 625 -13.78 -16.45 -7.45
CA GLY A 625 -13.28 -16.51 -6.07
C GLY A 625 -13.83 -15.45 -5.12
N VAL A 626 -14.11 -14.22 -5.60
CA VAL A 626 -14.49 -13.11 -4.71
C VAL A 626 -15.97 -12.76 -4.80
N GLY A 627 -16.58 -13.08 -5.94
CA GLY A 627 -18.00 -12.96 -6.11
C GLY A 627 -18.53 -14.02 -7.06
N GLU A 628 -19.76 -14.40 -6.81
CA GLU A 628 -20.51 -15.40 -7.55
C GLU A 628 -21.75 -14.72 -8.11
N SER A 629 -22.13 -15.06 -9.34
CA SER A 629 -23.31 -14.45 -9.96
C SER A 629 -24.22 -15.50 -10.56
N ILE A 630 -25.52 -15.36 -10.30
CA ILE A 630 -26.57 -16.22 -10.84
C ILE A 630 -27.55 -15.35 -11.62
N LEU A 631 -28.00 -15.86 -12.75
CA LEU A 631 -29.12 -15.29 -13.49
C LEU A 631 -30.42 -15.92 -13.02
N VAL A 632 -31.46 -15.10 -12.85
CA VAL A 632 -32.78 -15.54 -12.40
C VAL A 632 -33.81 -14.99 -13.36
N ARG A 633 -34.60 -15.87 -13.98
CA ARG A 633 -35.70 -15.51 -14.86
C ARG A 633 -37.00 -15.65 -14.08
N VAL A 634 -37.71 -14.54 -13.90
CA VAL A 634 -39.02 -14.51 -13.25
C VAL A 634 -40.09 -14.59 -14.33
N GLU A 635 -40.83 -15.68 -14.32
CA GLU A 635 -41.89 -15.98 -15.28
C GLU A 635 -43.27 -15.78 -14.66
N PRO A 636 -44.24 -15.29 -15.44
CA PRO A 636 -45.62 -15.14 -15.00
C PRO A 636 -46.24 -16.51 -14.67
N ARG A 637 -47.17 -16.54 -13.70
CA ARG A 637 -47.75 -17.79 -13.17
C ARG A 637 -48.43 -18.69 -14.20
N SER A 638 -48.78 -18.18 -15.39
CA SER A 638 -49.36 -18.98 -16.47
C SER A 638 -48.35 -19.80 -17.27
N SER A 639 -47.03 -19.56 -17.13
CA SER A 639 -45.98 -20.22 -17.93
C SER A 639 -44.97 -21.05 -17.12
N ALA A 640 -44.91 -20.90 -15.80
CA ALA A 640 -43.94 -21.61 -14.98
C ALA A 640 -44.33 -23.09 -14.77
N PRO A 641 -43.44 -24.07 -14.98
CA PRO A 641 -43.71 -25.46 -14.66
C PRO A 641 -43.89 -25.64 -13.14
N SER A 642 -44.89 -26.43 -12.73
CA SER A 642 -45.08 -26.84 -11.33
C SER A 642 -43.90 -27.72 -10.91
N VAL A 643 -42.94 -27.16 -10.17
CA VAL A 643 -41.83 -27.93 -9.61
C VAL A 643 -42.26 -28.52 -8.27
N ASP A 644 -42.30 -29.85 -8.21
CA ASP A 644 -42.62 -30.62 -7.02
C ASP A 644 -41.36 -30.71 -6.13
N PHE A 645 -41.35 -30.04 -4.97
CA PHE A 645 -40.20 -29.95 -4.07
C PHE A 645 -40.07 -31.14 -3.10
N THR A 646 -40.68 -32.29 -3.39
CA THR A 646 -40.74 -33.43 -2.48
C THR A 646 -39.69 -34.52 -2.71
N GLN A 647 -38.77 -34.38 -3.67
CA GLN A 647 -37.70 -35.38 -3.83
C GLN A 647 -36.55 -35.17 -2.83
N PRO A 648 -36.17 -36.22 -2.05
CA PRO A 648 -35.03 -36.15 -1.16
C PRO A 648 -33.74 -35.99 -1.98
N VAL A 649 -32.82 -35.19 -1.45
CA VAL A 649 -31.47 -34.95 -1.97
C VAL A 649 -30.82 -36.29 -2.31
N SER A 650 -30.76 -36.61 -3.60
CA SER A 650 -30.05 -37.81 -4.05
C SER A 650 -28.56 -37.67 -3.75
N SER A 651 -27.96 -38.76 -3.33
CA SER A 651 -26.63 -38.92 -2.75
C SER A 651 -25.45 -38.65 -3.70
N GLN A 652 -25.58 -37.76 -4.69
CA GLN A 652 -24.52 -37.45 -5.66
C GLN A 652 -23.67 -36.22 -5.32
N ASN A 653 -24.05 -35.40 -4.33
CA ASN A 653 -23.29 -34.20 -3.97
C ASN A 653 -22.13 -34.43 -2.96
N ALA A 654 -21.87 -35.68 -2.56
CA ALA A 654 -20.73 -36.03 -1.70
C ALA A 654 -19.41 -36.20 -2.47
N ALA A 655 -19.41 -36.15 -3.80
CA ALA A 655 -18.25 -36.51 -4.63
C ALA A 655 -17.38 -35.33 -5.12
N LEU A 656 -17.72 -34.08 -4.82
CA LEU A 656 -17.00 -32.89 -5.35
C LEU A 656 -16.08 -32.19 -4.33
N LEU A 657 -15.85 -32.80 -3.17
CA LEU A 657 -14.80 -32.42 -2.23
C LEU A 657 -13.77 -33.55 -2.13
N LYS A 658 -13.12 -33.90 -3.25
CA LYS A 658 -11.91 -34.73 -3.18
C LYS A 658 -10.74 -33.85 -2.73
N TYR A 659 -10.23 -34.15 -1.55
CA TYR A 659 -8.88 -33.80 -1.13
C TYR A 659 -7.88 -34.33 -2.16
N GLU A 660 -7.21 -33.45 -2.91
CA GLU A 660 -5.91 -33.79 -3.48
C GLU A 660 -4.88 -33.72 -2.35
N VAL A 661 -4.57 -34.89 -1.78
CA VAL A 661 -3.29 -35.09 -1.11
C VAL A 661 -2.25 -35.11 -2.23
N VAL A 662 -1.42 -34.08 -2.30
CA VAL A 662 -0.21 -34.10 -3.12
C VAL A 662 0.76 -35.07 -2.43
N GLU A 663 0.86 -36.29 -2.95
CA GLU A 663 1.94 -37.20 -2.59
C GLU A 663 3.28 -36.59 -3.00
N GLU A 664 4.22 -36.58 -2.06
CA GLU A 664 5.62 -36.26 -2.28
C GLU A 664 6.22 -37.25 -3.29
N SER A 665 6.48 -36.79 -4.52
CA SER A 665 7.37 -37.52 -5.42
C SER A 665 8.82 -37.35 -4.93
N LYS A 666 9.30 -38.36 -4.20
CA LYS A 666 10.73 -38.62 -4.05
C LYS A 666 11.31 -38.90 -5.44
N THR A 667 12.04 -37.95 -6.01
CA THR A 667 12.95 -38.22 -7.10
C THR A 667 14.22 -38.87 -6.53
N GLU A 668 14.32 -40.18 -6.72
CA GLU A 668 15.58 -40.90 -6.58
C GLU A 668 16.58 -40.37 -7.60
N VAL A 669 17.75 -39.95 -7.10
CA VAL A 669 18.94 -39.66 -7.88
C VAL A 669 19.54 -41.00 -8.30
N SER A 670 19.43 -41.37 -9.58
CA SER A 670 20.24 -42.46 -10.13
C SER A 670 21.59 -41.89 -10.56
N CYS A 671 22.63 -42.22 -9.79
CA CYS A 671 24.01 -42.17 -10.27
C CYS A 671 24.20 -43.21 -11.38
N ALA A 672 24.76 -42.78 -12.50
CA ALA A 672 25.47 -43.65 -13.43
C ALA A 672 26.74 -42.92 -13.87
N THR A 673 27.86 -43.47 -13.38
CA THR A 673 29.27 -43.41 -13.84
C THR A 673 29.69 -42.34 -14.84
#